data_AF-A0A0F9J4Y7-F1
#
_entry.id   AF-A0A0F9J4Y7-F1
#
_cell.length_a   1.000
_cell.length_b   1.000
_cell.length_c   1.000
_cell.angle_alpha   90.00
_cell.angle_beta   90.00
_cell.angle_gamma   90.00
#
_symmetry.space_group_name_H-M   'P 1'
#
loop_
_entity.id
_entity.type
_entity.pdbx_description
1 polymer ?
#
loop_
_entity_poly.entity_id
_entity_poly.type
_entity_poly.pdbx_seq_one_letter_code
_entity_poly.pdbx_strand_id
1 'polypeptide(L)'
;MKSQNKLISKCLFTVFLILTFQFYINQRTIAQSSSIIVEYADSILPIGLDNSTILDNKAQEIDSMIIVEYAESLYEFYPQYSENLSNTATEVTSRIIVEYAESTILLNSENSSSLSYVANEVNPRIIIEYSESLLNLNLIYPDELYQALGGPSIIVNTIGGSYYGSPPSMDVDFIDATGLDSAYYKVDSYLPTGTDTSGWIEIFSDYTGTSYTTDFIMDNSIWSSLSEGSHRVYFKAWDDLGYVVDGASHALLLNKDTSGPLITVNNQDGNYYATPPLLDIDFSDPAGLDYAYYKVDSYTPLGIDTSGWIEIFSDHLGTSYTTDFTIDSSVWVSLSEGSHTVYFKARDDLGNINDGSTPSWQFNIDLTLPSVILNTLNNSYFESPPLVDIDFFDSSGLDAAYYKVDSYTPLGIDTSGWIEIFSDYVGTSYTTDFFMDNTIWSSLSEGSHIVYFKVWDDLGNIHDGPVPALGFIKDTEDPTITIKTSSGGTYNTPPSIDIEIFDSLGLNDAYYKVDSYTPLGTDILDWIEIFNDYGENNYTSNIDLAISLWNTLADGLHTVYFKTWDIAGNINDGSTPSWQFSKDSSAPIILINNVNGSPYNSVPTLDIDFSDLSGLDAAYYKVDSYTPIATNITGWYEIFSDFAGTSYTTDFTLDNDVWISLSEGFHFVYFKAWDDLGNIIDGESPSWQFIIDFSEPDIVVNIENDSYYNTPPLIDVDFSDPGGLDAAYYKVNSYTPLGTDTSGWIEIFSDYIGTSYITDFTIDNSVWTSLSEGSHIVYFKAWDDLGNINDGSTPSWQFNIDLTPPNIIINTPNGKPFSTPPIFNVTFEDSYNLKSAYYKIESYTPMGTDTASWEQIFIDISGKNHTTEIIISD
;
A
#
# COMPACT_ATOMS: atom_id res chain seq x y z
N MET A 1 -22.84 21.26 -27.12
CA MET A 1 -21.87 22.01 -27.94
C MET A 1 -21.36 21.03 -29.01
N LYS A 2 -21.37 21.28 -30.33
CA LYS A 2 -20.80 22.36 -31.19
C LYS A 2 -19.26 22.35 -31.31
N SER A 3 -18.77 22.60 -32.54
CA SER A 3 -17.37 22.62 -33.06
C SER A 3 -16.64 21.27 -33.00
N GLN A 4 -16.08 20.67 -34.07
CA GLN A 4 -15.54 21.15 -35.38
C GLN A 4 -14.43 22.21 -35.31
N ASN A 5 -13.19 21.77 -35.60
CA ASN A 5 -12.12 22.35 -36.47
C ASN A 5 -10.75 21.87 -35.96
N LYS A 6 -9.85 21.21 -36.70
CA LYS A 6 -9.32 21.36 -38.08
C LYS A 6 -8.23 22.45 -38.21
N LEU A 7 -6.96 22.06 -38.00
CA LEU A 7 -5.71 22.71 -38.46
C LEU A 7 -4.65 21.59 -38.56
N ILE A 8 -4.29 21.07 -39.74
CA ILE A 8 -3.30 21.57 -40.71
C ILE A 8 -1.89 21.79 -40.12
N SER A 9 -0.99 20.85 -40.39
CA SER A 9 0.42 21.11 -40.71
C SER A 9 0.91 20.08 -41.74
N LYS A 10 1.89 20.44 -42.58
CA LYS A 10 2.40 19.64 -43.71
C LYS A 10 3.91 19.42 -43.59
N CYS A 11 4.36 18.18 -43.80
CA CYS A 11 5.51 17.75 -44.63
C CYS A 11 5.58 16.20 -44.58
N LEU A 12 5.37 15.48 -45.70
CA LEU A 12 6.45 14.90 -46.54
C LEU A 12 7.37 13.98 -45.70
N PHE A 13 7.23 12.65 -45.65
CA PHE A 13 7.19 11.60 -46.70
C PHE A 13 6.40 10.36 -46.17
N THR A 14 6.02 9.29 -46.91
CA THR A 14 5.74 9.04 -48.34
C THR A 14 5.16 7.62 -48.52
N VAL A 15 4.09 7.48 -49.32
CA VAL A 15 3.43 6.25 -49.86
C VAL A 15 3.02 5.12 -48.87
N PHE A 16 1.70 4.99 -48.74
CA PHE A 16 0.92 3.87 -48.20
C PHE A 16 0.33 3.08 -49.40
N LEU A 17 0.10 1.77 -49.28
CA LEU A 17 -1.22 1.17 -49.59
C LEU A 17 -1.34 -0.30 -49.14
N ILE A 18 -2.39 -0.61 -48.39
CA ILE A 18 -3.04 -1.92 -48.32
C ILE A 18 -4.56 -1.71 -48.51
N LEU A 19 -5.18 -2.67 -49.19
CA LEU A 19 -6.59 -3.09 -49.32
C LEU A 19 -7.64 -2.50 -48.31
N THR A 20 -8.96 -2.40 -48.57
CA THR A 20 -9.91 -2.99 -49.56
C THR A 20 -11.13 -2.06 -49.77
N PHE A 21 -11.86 -2.19 -50.90
CA PHE A 21 -13.32 -2.53 -50.98
C PHE A 21 -13.96 -2.30 -52.38
N GLN A 22 -14.21 -3.41 -53.08
CA GLN A 22 -15.48 -3.84 -53.69
C GLN A 22 -16.18 -3.19 -54.95
N PHE A 23 -16.58 -4.10 -55.86
CA PHE A 23 -17.62 -4.08 -56.93
C PHE A 23 -17.59 -3.04 -58.09
N TYR A 24 -17.07 -3.51 -59.25
CA TYR A 24 -17.80 -3.67 -60.54
C TYR A 24 -18.40 -2.44 -61.28
N ILE A 25 -17.86 -2.11 -62.48
CA ILE A 25 -18.50 -2.35 -63.81
C ILE A 25 -17.77 -1.62 -64.99
N ASN A 26 -17.59 -2.36 -66.10
CA ASN A 26 -17.37 -1.97 -67.50
C ASN A 26 -16.11 -1.22 -68.00
N GLN A 27 -15.44 -1.92 -68.95
CA GLN A 27 -14.93 -1.44 -70.25
C GLN A 27 -13.89 -0.29 -70.30
N ARG A 28 -12.66 -0.63 -70.73
CA ARG A 28 -12.18 -0.42 -72.12
C ARG A 28 -10.69 -0.76 -72.22
N THR A 29 -10.36 -1.86 -72.90
CA THR A 29 -9.07 -1.99 -73.59
C THR A 29 -9.25 -1.57 -75.04
N ILE A 30 -8.45 -0.61 -75.50
CA ILE A 30 -8.43 -0.11 -76.88
C ILE A 30 -7.00 -0.21 -77.39
N ALA A 31 -6.86 -0.65 -78.65
CA ALA A 31 -5.65 -0.63 -79.48
C ALA A 31 -4.49 -1.53 -79.01
N GLN A 32 -3.64 -2.07 -79.89
CA GLN A 32 -3.55 -2.25 -81.35
C GLN A 32 -2.49 -3.38 -81.54
N SER A 33 -2.32 -4.11 -82.65
CA SER A 33 -2.59 -3.90 -84.08
C SER A 33 -2.78 -5.28 -84.77
N SER A 34 -3.82 -5.52 -85.57
CA SER A 34 -3.93 -5.19 -87.01
C SER A 34 -3.01 -5.99 -87.94
N SER A 35 -3.57 -7.02 -88.59
CA SER A 35 -3.12 -7.59 -89.88
C SER A 35 -4.28 -8.28 -90.61
N ILE A 36 -5.31 -7.51 -90.99
CA ILE A 36 -6.21 -7.85 -92.10
C ILE A 36 -6.17 -6.66 -93.04
N ILE A 37 -5.76 -6.89 -94.28
CA ILE A 37 -5.83 -5.92 -95.38
C ILE A 37 -7.01 -6.32 -96.25
N VAL A 38 -7.93 -5.38 -96.48
CA VAL A 38 -9.04 -5.53 -97.43
C VAL A 38 -8.83 -4.49 -98.52
N GLU A 39 -8.65 -4.93 -99.75
CA GLU A 39 -8.69 -4.06 -100.94
C GLU A 39 -9.91 -4.43 -101.79
N TYR A 40 -10.58 -3.43 -102.35
CA TYR A 40 -11.76 -3.53 -103.23
C TYR A 40 -13.03 -4.20 -102.65
N ALA A 41 -13.57 -3.65 -101.56
CA ALA A 41 -14.96 -3.88 -101.14
C ALA A 41 -15.82 -2.62 -101.34
N ASP A 42 -16.74 -2.63 -102.31
CA ASP A 42 -17.59 -1.48 -102.66
C ASP A 42 -18.75 -1.21 -101.68
N SER A 43 -19.02 -2.12 -100.73
CA SER A 43 -19.78 -1.80 -99.52
C SER A 43 -19.54 -2.82 -98.40
N ILE A 44 -19.53 -2.36 -97.14
CA ILE A 44 -19.60 -3.21 -95.95
C ILE A 44 -20.91 -2.88 -95.24
N LEU A 45 -21.80 -3.85 -95.13
CA LEU A 45 -23.11 -3.71 -94.50
C LEU A 45 -23.18 -4.62 -93.26
N PRO A 46 -22.96 -4.07 -92.04
CA PRO A 46 -22.97 -4.89 -90.83
C PRO A 46 -24.41 -5.19 -90.40
N ILE A 47 -24.91 -6.37 -90.75
CA ILE A 47 -26.07 -6.97 -90.08
C ILE A 47 -25.55 -7.72 -88.85
N GLY A 48 -25.86 -7.21 -87.67
CA GLY A 48 -25.69 -7.95 -86.43
C GLY A 48 -26.79 -8.99 -86.26
N LEU A 49 -26.41 -10.18 -85.80
CA LEU A 49 -27.32 -11.21 -85.32
C LEU A 49 -26.78 -11.74 -83.99
N ASP A 50 -27.31 -11.19 -82.90
CA ASP A 50 -27.17 -11.78 -81.57
C ASP A 50 -27.99 -13.07 -81.45
N ASN A 51 -27.44 -14.06 -80.74
CA ASN A 51 -28.14 -15.19 -80.13
C ASN A 51 -29.12 -16.01 -81.01
N SER A 52 -28.60 -17.09 -81.59
CA SER A 52 -29.41 -18.30 -81.85
C SER A 52 -28.66 -19.54 -81.39
N THR A 53 -29.21 -20.23 -80.38
CA THR A 53 -28.61 -21.37 -79.67
C THR A 53 -28.74 -22.70 -80.43
N ILE A 54 -28.44 -22.69 -81.74
CA ILE A 54 -28.42 -23.89 -82.60
C ILE A 54 -27.15 -23.87 -83.47
N LEU A 55 -25.98 -23.89 -82.82
CA LEU A 55 -24.68 -23.93 -83.50
C LEU A 55 -23.57 -24.70 -82.76
N ASP A 56 -23.94 -25.60 -81.83
CA ASP A 56 -23.00 -26.44 -81.06
C ASP A 56 -22.98 -27.93 -81.48
N ASN A 57 -23.60 -28.31 -82.62
CA ASN A 57 -23.65 -29.72 -83.05
C ASN A 57 -23.68 -29.94 -84.59
N LYS A 58 -23.07 -29.04 -85.38
CA LYS A 58 -22.82 -29.31 -86.80
C LYS A 58 -21.60 -28.56 -87.39
N ALA A 59 -20.48 -28.60 -86.67
CA ALA A 59 -19.18 -28.04 -87.09
C ALA A 59 -18.26 -29.11 -87.75
N GLN A 60 -18.86 -30.06 -88.46
CA GLN A 60 -18.22 -30.91 -89.47
C GLN A 60 -19.13 -30.90 -90.71
N GLU A 61 -18.55 -30.97 -91.91
CA GLU A 61 -19.19 -30.74 -93.23
C GLU A 61 -19.43 -29.26 -93.62
N ILE A 62 -18.37 -28.47 -93.81
CA ILE A 62 -18.38 -27.34 -94.77
C ILE A 62 -17.07 -27.38 -95.58
N ASP A 63 -17.15 -27.80 -96.84
CA ASP A 63 -16.05 -27.67 -97.81
C ASP A 63 -15.82 -26.21 -98.18
N SER A 64 -14.57 -25.74 -98.16
CA SER A 64 -14.20 -24.42 -98.66
C SER A 64 -14.24 -24.37 -100.19
N MET A 65 -15.18 -23.61 -100.74
CA MET A 65 -15.34 -23.39 -102.17
C MET A 65 -14.70 -22.04 -102.58
N ILE A 66 -13.70 -22.08 -103.46
CA ILE A 66 -13.16 -20.87 -104.10
C ILE A 66 -13.85 -20.70 -105.47
N ILE A 67 -14.47 -19.54 -105.67
CA ILE A 67 -14.94 -19.04 -106.97
C ILE A 67 -14.08 -17.83 -107.31
N VAL A 68 -13.55 -17.78 -108.54
CA VAL A 68 -12.88 -16.59 -109.10
C VAL A 68 -13.58 -16.23 -110.40
N GLU A 69 -14.33 -15.13 -110.39
CA GLU A 69 -14.75 -14.43 -111.62
C GLU A 69 -13.68 -13.38 -111.98
N TYR A 70 -13.41 -13.21 -113.28
CA TYR A 70 -12.60 -12.12 -113.86
C TYR A 70 -11.19 -11.90 -113.27
N ALA A 71 -10.18 -12.50 -113.91
CA ALA A 71 -8.78 -12.09 -113.78
C ALA A 71 -8.11 -12.06 -115.17
N GLU A 72 -7.72 -10.87 -115.64
CA GLU A 72 -7.30 -10.65 -117.05
C GLU A 72 -5.84 -11.00 -117.35
N SER A 73 -5.01 -11.33 -116.36
CA SER A 73 -3.69 -11.95 -116.55
C SER A 73 -3.05 -12.37 -115.22
N LEU A 74 -2.24 -13.43 -115.25
CA LEU A 74 -1.34 -13.81 -114.16
C LEU A 74 0.10 -13.83 -114.69
N TYR A 75 0.98 -13.04 -114.07
CA TYR A 75 2.43 -13.07 -114.28
C TYR A 75 3.07 -13.69 -113.02
N GLU A 76 3.81 -14.77 -113.17
CA GLU A 76 4.55 -15.37 -112.06
C GLU A 76 6.02 -14.90 -112.09
N PHE A 77 6.44 -14.27 -111.00
CA PHE A 77 7.81 -13.84 -110.75
C PHE A 77 8.32 -14.67 -109.58
N TYR A 78 9.49 -15.30 -109.70
CA TYR A 78 10.14 -16.00 -108.58
C TYR A 78 10.72 -14.99 -107.57
N PRO A 79 10.43 -15.14 -106.26
CA PRO A 79 11.31 -14.69 -105.18
C PRO A 79 11.82 -15.87 -104.35
N GLN A 80 12.92 -15.64 -103.66
CA GLN A 80 13.64 -16.67 -102.89
C GLN A 80 12.99 -17.00 -101.54
N TYR A 81 13.25 -18.21 -101.06
CA TYR A 81 13.33 -18.65 -99.67
C TYR A 81 12.65 -17.77 -98.60
N SER A 82 11.50 -18.25 -98.11
CA SER A 82 11.22 -18.19 -96.67
C SER A 82 10.48 -19.46 -96.25
N GLU A 83 11.14 -20.30 -95.46
CA GLU A 83 10.50 -21.45 -94.81
C GLU A 83 9.47 -20.94 -93.81
N ASN A 84 8.20 -21.35 -93.96
CA ASN A 84 7.30 -21.70 -92.86
C ASN A 84 5.95 -22.22 -93.41
N LEU A 85 5.33 -23.12 -92.64
CA LEU A 85 3.97 -23.65 -92.83
C LEU A 85 3.73 -24.65 -93.98
N SER A 86 4.50 -25.75 -93.97
CA SER A 86 3.87 -27.06 -94.16
C SER A 86 3.17 -27.48 -92.86
N ASN A 87 2.08 -28.26 -92.99
CA ASN A 87 1.39 -29.06 -91.96
C ASN A 87 -0.02 -28.63 -91.54
N THR A 88 -0.92 -28.38 -92.50
CA THR A 88 -2.29 -28.93 -92.45
C THR A 88 -2.79 -29.21 -93.88
N ALA A 89 -2.25 -30.27 -94.47
CA ALA A 89 -2.52 -30.67 -95.87
C ALA A 89 -2.91 -32.16 -95.99
N THR A 90 -3.90 -32.56 -95.20
CA THR A 90 -4.67 -33.79 -95.42
C THR A 90 -6.16 -33.41 -95.41
N GLU A 91 -6.91 -33.90 -96.41
CA GLU A 91 -8.35 -33.67 -96.64
C GLU A 91 -8.81 -32.28 -97.17
N VAL A 92 -8.46 -31.94 -98.41
CA VAL A 92 -9.34 -31.12 -99.29
C VAL A 92 -9.26 -31.61 -100.75
N THR A 93 -10.39 -31.88 -101.42
CA THR A 93 -10.41 -32.40 -102.81
C THR A 93 -10.76 -31.35 -103.87
N SER A 94 -9.86 -30.39 -104.09
CA SER A 94 -10.03 -29.27 -105.03
C SER A 94 -10.60 -29.67 -106.41
N ARG A 95 -11.76 -29.10 -106.78
CA ARG A 95 -12.30 -29.11 -108.15
C ARG A 95 -11.92 -27.79 -108.81
N ILE A 96 -11.20 -27.85 -109.93
CA ILE A 96 -11.03 -26.69 -110.81
C ILE A 96 -12.00 -26.88 -111.98
N ILE A 97 -12.82 -25.86 -112.24
CA ILE A 97 -13.63 -25.71 -113.45
C ILE A 97 -13.10 -24.46 -114.15
N VAL A 98 -12.86 -24.53 -115.45
CA VAL A 98 -12.45 -23.38 -116.27
C VAL A 98 -13.51 -23.19 -117.36
N GLU A 99 -14.28 -22.11 -117.26
CA GLU A 99 -15.11 -21.62 -118.36
C GLU A 99 -14.39 -20.44 -119.05
N TYR A 100 -14.37 -20.44 -120.39
CA TYR A 100 -13.82 -19.38 -121.25
C TYR A 100 -12.37 -18.92 -120.95
N ALA A 101 -11.39 -19.74 -121.36
CA ALA A 101 -9.99 -19.33 -121.50
C ALA A 101 -9.61 -19.19 -122.99
N GLU A 102 -9.18 -18.00 -123.42
CA GLU A 102 -8.85 -17.73 -124.83
C GLU A 102 -7.54 -18.38 -125.33
N SER A 103 -6.71 -18.93 -124.44
CA SER A 103 -5.59 -19.80 -124.83
C SER A 103 -5.18 -20.76 -123.71
N THR A 104 -4.78 -21.98 -124.09
CA THR A 104 -4.28 -23.01 -123.16
C THR A 104 -3.02 -23.64 -123.76
N ILE A 105 -1.89 -23.56 -123.04
CA ILE A 105 -0.67 -24.28 -123.41
C ILE A 105 -0.67 -25.64 -122.71
N LEU A 106 -0.69 -26.71 -123.49
CA LEU A 106 -0.70 -28.09 -122.97
C LEU A 106 0.70 -28.72 -123.10
N LEU A 107 1.40 -28.89 -121.97
CA LEU A 107 2.66 -29.62 -121.91
C LEU A 107 2.41 -31.12 -121.71
N ASN A 108 2.17 -31.84 -122.82
CA ASN A 108 2.11 -33.30 -122.80
C ASN A 108 3.51 -33.91 -122.98
N SER A 109 4.03 -34.57 -121.95
CA SER A 109 5.16 -35.50 -122.08
C SER A 109 4.65 -36.89 -122.50
N GLU A 110 4.51 -37.13 -123.81
CA GLU A 110 4.36 -38.51 -124.29
C GLU A 110 5.70 -39.25 -124.28
N ASN A 111 5.69 -40.44 -123.67
CA ASN A 111 6.78 -41.43 -123.61
C ASN A 111 7.93 -41.17 -122.62
N SER A 112 7.67 -41.41 -121.33
CA SER A 112 8.61 -42.19 -120.49
C SER A 112 7.91 -43.45 -119.98
N SER A 113 8.47 -44.63 -120.28
CA SER A 113 7.84 -45.93 -120.08
C SER A 113 8.03 -46.50 -118.66
N SER A 114 7.92 -45.66 -117.62
CA SER A 114 8.26 -46.01 -116.23
C SER A 114 7.21 -45.60 -115.18
N LEU A 115 5.97 -45.30 -115.58
CA LEU A 115 4.91 -44.86 -114.66
C LEU A 115 3.60 -45.68 -114.80
N SER A 116 3.71 -47.00 -114.66
CA SER A 116 2.59 -47.94 -114.77
C SER A 116 2.28 -48.73 -113.48
N TYR A 117 2.52 -48.15 -112.30
CA TYR A 117 2.10 -48.76 -111.02
C TYR A 117 1.45 -47.81 -109.99
N VAL A 118 1.21 -46.54 -110.34
CA VAL A 118 0.39 -45.62 -109.51
C VAL A 118 -0.67 -44.93 -110.38
N ALA A 119 -1.50 -45.75 -111.02
CA ALA A 119 -2.59 -45.29 -111.90
C ALA A 119 -3.88 -46.09 -111.65
N ASN A 120 -4.25 -46.26 -110.38
CA ASN A 120 -5.48 -46.96 -110.01
C ASN A 120 -6.31 -46.32 -108.87
N GLU A 121 -5.98 -45.09 -108.43
CA GLU A 121 -6.86 -44.23 -107.61
C GLU A 121 -6.64 -42.72 -107.85
N VAL A 122 -6.95 -42.21 -109.05
CA VAL A 122 -7.45 -40.81 -109.21
C VAL A 122 -8.38 -40.74 -110.43
N ASN A 123 -9.57 -40.14 -110.27
CA ASN A 123 -10.46 -39.82 -111.39
C ASN A 123 -10.01 -38.53 -112.13
N PRO A 124 -10.17 -38.44 -113.47
CA PRO A 124 -9.76 -37.27 -114.24
C PRO A 124 -10.64 -36.04 -113.96
N ARG A 125 -10.04 -34.83 -114.03
CA ARG A 125 -10.76 -33.54 -113.94
C ARG A 125 -10.18 -32.47 -114.88
N ILE A 126 -10.48 -32.56 -116.17
CA ILE A 126 -10.60 -31.39 -117.06
C ILE A 126 -11.78 -31.66 -118.01
N ILE A 127 -12.72 -30.73 -118.09
CA ILE A 127 -13.75 -30.64 -119.15
C ILE A 127 -13.50 -29.32 -119.87
N ILE A 128 -13.48 -29.34 -121.21
CA ILE A 128 -13.32 -28.16 -122.06
C ILE A 128 -14.52 -28.12 -123.01
N GLU A 129 -15.30 -27.04 -122.98
CA GLU A 129 -16.28 -26.71 -124.01
C GLU A 129 -15.82 -25.47 -124.79
N TYR A 130 -15.87 -25.55 -126.13
CA TYR A 130 -15.53 -24.52 -127.13
C TYR A 130 -14.10 -23.94 -127.09
N SER A 131 -13.28 -24.32 -128.09
CA SER A 131 -11.97 -23.71 -128.39
C SER A 131 -11.75 -23.66 -129.91
N GLU A 132 -11.28 -22.52 -130.44
CA GLU A 132 -11.29 -22.25 -131.89
C GLU A 132 -9.92 -22.31 -132.61
N SER A 133 -8.78 -22.54 -131.95
CA SER A 133 -7.51 -22.79 -132.66
C SER A 133 -6.42 -23.51 -131.83
N LEU A 134 -5.50 -24.20 -132.51
CA LEU A 134 -4.38 -24.97 -131.94
C LEU A 134 -3.07 -24.66 -132.69
N LEU A 135 -1.99 -24.37 -131.97
CA LEU A 135 -0.64 -24.13 -132.53
C LEU A 135 0.39 -24.97 -131.77
N ASN A 136 1.30 -25.64 -132.50
CA ASN A 136 2.23 -26.64 -131.93
C ASN A 136 3.69 -26.22 -132.16
N LEU A 137 4.54 -26.29 -131.13
CA LEU A 137 5.93 -25.82 -131.16
C LEU A 137 6.82 -26.66 -130.23
N ASN A 138 7.73 -27.45 -130.83
CA ASN A 138 8.64 -28.34 -130.10
C ASN A 138 9.86 -27.60 -129.56
N LEU A 139 10.23 -27.85 -128.30
CA LEU A 139 11.52 -27.48 -127.70
C LEU A 139 12.17 -28.70 -127.05
N ILE A 140 13.51 -28.74 -127.07
CA ILE A 140 14.35 -29.91 -126.74
C ILE A 140 15.09 -29.65 -125.41
N TYR A 141 15.19 -30.68 -124.56
CA TYR A 141 15.84 -30.69 -123.24
C TYR A 141 17.38 -30.51 -123.26
N PRO A 142 17.95 -30.10 -122.10
CA PRO A 142 19.28 -30.54 -121.68
C PRO A 142 19.36 -31.05 -120.21
N ASP A 143 19.66 -32.34 -120.07
CA ASP A 143 20.67 -33.00 -119.20
C ASP A 143 20.84 -32.77 -117.67
N GLU A 144 20.19 -31.83 -116.96
CA GLU A 144 20.54 -31.55 -115.53
C GLU A 144 19.77 -32.35 -114.45
N LEU A 145 18.86 -33.27 -114.78
CA LEU A 145 17.98 -33.94 -113.79
C LEU A 145 18.45 -35.36 -113.34
N TYR A 146 19.73 -35.55 -113.01
CA TYR A 146 20.26 -36.83 -112.50
C TYR A 146 20.82 -36.79 -111.05
N GLN A 147 20.81 -35.65 -110.37
CA GLN A 147 21.30 -35.52 -108.97
C GLN A 147 20.19 -35.60 -107.89
N ALA A 148 18.92 -35.79 -108.25
CA ALA A 148 17.79 -35.68 -107.31
C ALA A 148 17.08 -37.02 -106.98
N LEU A 149 17.67 -38.17 -107.33
CA LEU A 149 17.02 -39.51 -107.23
C LEU A 149 17.96 -40.66 -106.78
N GLY A 150 19.04 -40.37 -106.06
CA GLY A 150 19.97 -41.39 -105.56
C GLY A 150 20.79 -40.85 -104.40
N GLY A 151 20.15 -40.78 -103.24
CA GLY A 151 20.70 -40.29 -101.98
C GLY A 151 19.77 -40.76 -100.84
N PRO A 152 20.29 -40.97 -99.62
CA PRO A 152 19.53 -41.59 -98.54
C PRO A 152 18.42 -40.68 -98.01
N SER A 153 17.29 -41.27 -97.63
CA SER A 153 16.14 -40.61 -96.98
C SER A 153 16.09 -40.98 -95.50
N ILE A 154 15.64 -40.05 -94.66
CA ILE A 154 15.46 -40.22 -93.21
C ILE A 154 14.00 -39.95 -92.86
N ILE A 155 13.33 -40.90 -92.18
CA ILE A 155 11.96 -40.76 -91.70
C ILE A 155 11.98 -40.92 -90.17
N VAL A 156 11.62 -39.88 -89.44
CA VAL A 156 11.51 -39.93 -87.97
C VAL A 156 10.08 -40.33 -87.61
N ASN A 157 9.88 -41.59 -87.24
CA ASN A 157 8.57 -42.12 -86.82
C ASN A 157 8.28 -41.84 -85.33
N THR A 158 9.34 -41.64 -84.53
CA THR A 158 9.23 -41.27 -83.10
C THR A 158 8.48 -39.95 -82.92
N ILE A 159 7.47 -39.94 -82.05
CA ILE A 159 6.65 -38.75 -81.76
C ILE A 159 7.50 -37.70 -81.04
N GLY A 160 7.66 -36.53 -81.67
CA GLY A 160 8.38 -35.40 -81.08
C GLY A 160 7.58 -34.64 -80.02
N GLY A 161 8.29 -34.13 -79.00
CA GLY A 161 7.72 -33.37 -77.88
C GLY A 161 7.35 -34.21 -76.66
N SER A 162 7.49 -35.54 -76.73
CA SER A 162 7.29 -36.43 -75.59
C SER A 162 8.33 -36.21 -74.49
N TYR A 163 7.92 -36.44 -73.24
CA TYR A 163 8.81 -36.46 -72.08
C TYR A 163 9.33 -37.86 -71.80
N TYR A 164 10.54 -37.96 -71.26
CA TYR A 164 11.21 -39.22 -70.93
C TYR A 164 12.05 -39.09 -69.65
N GLY A 165 11.91 -40.05 -68.73
CA GLY A 165 12.78 -40.20 -67.54
C GLY A 165 13.96 -41.16 -67.72
N SER A 166 14.10 -41.76 -68.90
CA SER A 166 15.20 -42.68 -69.25
C SER A 166 15.54 -42.55 -70.75
N PRO A 167 16.70 -43.07 -71.21
CA PRO A 167 17.12 -42.91 -72.61
C PRO A 167 16.04 -43.44 -73.57
N PRO A 168 15.47 -42.61 -74.48
CA PRO A 168 14.37 -43.04 -75.33
C PRO A 168 14.81 -44.07 -76.37
N SER A 169 13.90 -44.99 -76.71
CA SER A 169 13.97 -45.76 -77.95
C SER A 169 13.51 -44.87 -79.10
N MET A 170 14.34 -44.73 -80.12
CA MET A 170 14.08 -43.92 -81.30
C MET A 170 13.83 -44.84 -82.50
N ASP A 171 12.59 -44.81 -82.98
CA ASP A 171 12.16 -45.31 -84.28
C ASP A 171 12.46 -44.22 -85.34
N VAL A 172 13.46 -44.50 -86.18
CA VAL A 172 13.91 -43.67 -87.30
C VAL A 172 14.33 -44.59 -88.44
N ASP A 173 13.61 -44.52 -89.56
CA ASP A 173 13.92 -45.29 -90.76
C ASP A 173 14.91 -44.55 -91.65
N PHE A 174 15.90 -45.28 -92.16
CA PHE A 174 16.82 -44.84 -93.20
C PHE A 174 16.56 -45.67 -94.45
N ILE A 175 16.41 -45.03 -95.62
CA ILE A 175 16.06 -45.72 -96.87
C ILE A 175 16.87 -45.14 -98.02
N ASP A 176 17.55 -46.00 -98.79
CA ASP A 176 18.11 -45.63 -100.10
C ASP A 176 17.90 -46.75 -101.12
N ALA A 177 17.54 -46.38 -102.35
CA ALA A 177 17.34 -47.34 -103.44
C ALA A 177 18.65 -47.86 -104.04
N THR A 178 19.79 -47.19 -103.80
CA THR A 178 21.12 -47.59 -104.30
C THR A 178 21.98 -48.34 -103.28
N GLY A 179 21.77 -48.16 -101.98
CA GLY A 179 22.38 -48.91 -100.86
C GLY A 179 22.85 -47.97 -99.74
N LEU A 180 22.51 -48.24 -98.48
CA LEU A 180 22.93 -47.42 -97.33
C LEU A 180 24.29 -47.87 -96.80
N ASP A 181 25.19 -46.92 -96.53
CA ASP A 181 26.52 -47.15 -95.94
C ASP A 181 26.50 -46.98 -94.41
N SER A 182 26.19 -45.77 -93.94
CA SER A 182 26.31 -45.43 -92.52
C SER A 182 25.30 -44.37 -92.06
N ALA A 183 24.92 -44.40 -90.78
CA ALA A 183 24.03 -43.40 -90.18
C ALA A 183 24.42 -43.07 -88.74
N TYR A 184 24.17 -41.82 -88.35
CA TYR A 184 24.59 -41.23 -87.08
C TYR A 184 23.52 -40.29 -86.52
N TYR A 185 23.55 -40.08 -85.20
CA TYR A 185 22.76 -39.05 -84.52
C TYR A 185 23.64 -38.17 -83.61
N LYS A 186 23.14 -36.97 -83.28
CA LYS A 186 23.72 -36.08 -82.26
C LYS A 186 22.60 -35.37 -81.49
N VAL A 187 22.88 -34.87 -80.28
CA VAL A 187 21.89 -34.13 -79.47
C VAL A 187 22.41 -32.74 -79.12
N ASP A 188 21.66 -31.71 -79.50
CA ASP A 188 21.92 -30.33 -79.07
C ASP A 188 20.99 -29.97 -77.90
N SER A 189 21.55 -29.51 -76.79
CA SER A 189 20.79 -29.04 -75.63
C SER A 189 20.23 -27.63 -75.87
N TYR A 190 18.91 -27.47 -75.69
CA TYR A 190 18.23 -26.19 -75.88
C TYR A 190 18.32 -25.36 -74.59
N LEU A 191 19.52 -24.78 -74.39
CA LEU A 191 19.98 -23.81 -73.37
C LEU A 191 20.91 -24.38 -72.27
N PRO A 192 22.01 -23.67 -71.93
CA PRO A 192 22.52 -22.46 -72.58
C PRO A 192 23.30 -22.81 -73.87
N THR A 193 22.74 -22.42 -75.01
CA THR A 193 23.31 -22.41 -76.37
C THR A 193 24.63 -23.18 -76.63
N GLY A 194 24.52 -24.36 -77.24
CA GLY A 194 25.41 -24.73 -78.34
C GLY A 194 26.83 -25.17 -77.99
N THR A 195 26.98 -26.04 -76.99
CA THR A 195 28.15 -26.94 -76.92
C THR A 195 27.72 -28.36 -77.26
N ASP A 196 28.13 -28.84 -78.42
CA ASP A 196 28.08 -30.25 -78.81
C ASP A 196 28.87 -31.07 -77.76
N THR A 197 28.17 -31.92 -77.00
CA THR A 197 28.73 -32.69 -75.88
C THR A 197 29.17 -34.10 -76.25
N SER A 198 28.83 -34.58 -77.45
CA SER A 198 29.02 -35.99 -77.82
C SER A 198 29.55 -36.22 -79.24
N GLY A 199 29.44 -35.23 -80.14
CA GLY A 199 29.67 -35.42 -81.56
C GLY A 199 28.60 -36.30 -82.20
N TRP A 200 28.88 -36.79 -83.40
CA TRP A 200 28.03 -37.76 -84.08
C TRP A 200 28.27 -39.16 -83.51
N ILE A 201 27.23 -39.78 -82.93
CA ILE A 201 27.21 -41.17 -82.47
C ILE A 201 26.62 -42.07 -83.55
N GLU A 202 27.28 -43.20 -83.77
CA GLU A 202 26.92 -44.20 -84.79
C GLU A 202 25.62 -44.94 -84.44
N ILE A 203 24.75 -45.06 -85.44
CA ILE A 203 23.57 -45.95 -85.45
C ILE A 203 23.97 -47.25 -86.17
N PHE A 204 24.60 -47.12 -87.34
CA PHE A 204 25.22 -48.21 -88.09
C PHE A 204 26.34 -47.70 -89.00
N SER A 205 27.24 -48.61 -89.38
CA SER A 205 28.34 -48.43 -90.34
C SER A 205 28.52 -49.70 -91.19
N ASP A 206 29.17 -49.56 -92.36
CA ASP A 206 29.39 -50.65 -93.34
C ASP A 206 28.11 -51.46 -93.65
N TYR A 207 26.94 -50.81 -93.70
CA TYR A 207 25.68 -51.46 -94.04
C TYR A 207 25.64 -51.81 -95.54
N THR A 208 24.78 -52.76 -95.93
CA THR A 208 24.76 -53.31 -97.30
C THR A 208 23.34 -53.56 -97.80
N GLY A 209 22.37 -52.85 -97.22
CA GLY A 209 20.94 -52.96 -97.53
C GLY A 209 20.34 -51.62 -97.92
N THR A 210 19.18 -51.67 -98.56
CA THR A 210 18.46 -50.48 -99.07
C THR A 210 17.54 -49.82 -98.04
N SER A 211 17.42 -50.40 -96.83
CA SER A 211 16.56 -49.88 -95.77
C SER A 211 17.01 -50.37 -94.39
N TYR A 212 17.18 -49.46 -93.44
CA TYR A 212 17.42 -49.74 -92.03
C TYR A 212 16.24 -49.22 -91.23
N THR A 213 15.48 -50.13 -90.61
CA THR A 213 14.22 -49.86 -89.89
C THR A 213 14.26 -50.50 -88.49
N THR A 214 15.39 -50.36 -87.79
CA THR A 214 15.61 -50.97 -86.47
C THR A 214 15.74 -49.87 -85.44
N ASP A 215 14.79 -49.81 -84.51
CA ASP A 215 14.80 -48.87 -83.40
C ASP A 215 16.11 -48.96 -82.60
N PHE A 216 16.63 -47.82 -82.17
CA PHE A 216 17.84 -47.74 -81.36
C PHE A 216 17.61 -46.87 -80.13
N ILE A 217 18.19 -47.27 -79.00
CA ILE A 217 18.09 -46.55 -77.73
C ILE A 217 19.18 -45.48 -77.70
N MET A 218 18.84 -44.28 -77.22
CA MET A 218 19.83 -43.22 -76.98
C MET A 218 20.95 -43.71 -76.05
N ASP A 219 22.20 -43.35 -76.38
CA ASP A 219 23.35 -43.73 -75.57
C ASP A 219 23.21 -43.15 -74.15
N ASN A 220 23.45 -44.01 -73.14
CA ASN A 220 23.24 -43.64 -71.75
C ASN A 220 24.22 -42.55 -71.27
N SER A 221 25.40 -42.41 -71.88
CA SER A 221 26.33 -41.32 -71.55
C SER A 221 25.87 -39.98 -72.14
N ILE A 222 25.26 -39.96 -73.34
CA ILE A 222 24.52 -38.78 -73.82
C ILE A 222 23.40 -38.45 -72.83
N TRP A 223 22.48 -39.40 -72.58
CA TRP A 223 21.31 -39.17 -71.73
C TRP A 223 21.65 -38.61 -70.34
N SER A 224 22.72 -39.13 -69.73
CA SER A 224 23.22 -38.68 -68.43
C SER A 224 23.84 -37.28 -68.48
N SER A 225 24.28 -36.80 -69.65
CA SER A 225 24.86 -35.47 -69.86
C SER A 225 23.84 -34.37 -70.17
N LEU A 226 22.64 -34.74 -70.63
CA LEU A 226 21.54 -33.80 -70.87
C LEU A 226 21.03 -33.19 -69.56
N SER A 227 20.76 -31.89 -69.54
CA SER A 227 20.01 -31.24 -68.46
C SER A 227 18.53 -31.63 -68.49
N GLU A 228 17.77 -31.29 -67.45
CA GLU A 228 16.30 -31.32 -67.55
C GLU A 228 15.81 -30.35 -68.65
N GLY A 229 14.60 -30.62 -69.17
CA GLY A 229 13.96 -29.82 -70.21
C GLY A 229 14.19 -30.30 -71.63
N SER A 230 14.05 -29.39 -72.60
CA SER A 230 13.90 -29.73 -74.02
C SER A 230 15.23 -29.86 -74.77
N HIS A 231 15.36 -30.89 -75.61
CA HIS A 231 16.54 -31.20 -76.42
C HIS A 231 16.15 -31.58 -77.84
N ARG A 232 17.06 -31.35 -78.80
CA ARG A 232 16.86 -31.77 -80.20
C ARG A 232 17.89 -32.80 -80.62
N VAL A 233 17.42 -33.96 -81.06
CA VAL A 233 18.22 -35.00 -81.71
C VAL A 233 18.21 -34.76 -83.22
N TYR A 234 19.38 -34.75 -83.83
CA TYR A 234 19.55 -34.61 -85.28
C TYR A 234 20.10 -35.91 -85.87
N PHE A 235 19.64 -36.28 -87.06
CA PHE A 235 20.05 -37.51 -87.76
C PHE A 235 20.80 -37.19 -89.05
N LYS A 236 21.71 -38.08 -89.44
CA LYS A 236 22.52 -37.96 -90.65
C LYS A 236 22.84 -39.33 -91.23
N ALA A 237 22.78 -39.48 -92.54
CA ALA A 237 23.03 -40.76 -93.22
C ALA A 237 23.77 -40.61 -94.55
N TRP A 238 24.51 -41.65 -94.91
CA TRP A 238 25.28 -41.81 -96.14
C TRP A 238 24.85 -43.06 -96.93
N ASP A 239 25.00 -43.01 -98.25
CA ASP A 239 24.84 -44.17 -99.14
C ASP A 239 26.19 -44.75 -99.63
N ASP A 240 26.12 -45.92 -100.26
CA ASP A 240 27.24 -46.65 -100.89
C ASP A 240 27.97 -45.83 -101.98
N LEU A 241 27.35 -44.75 -102.47
CA LEU A 241 27.91 -43.85 -103.49
C LEU A 241 28.56 -42.59 -102.87
N GLY A 242 28.43 -42.40 -101.55
CA GLY A 242 28.97 -41.30 -100.78
C GLY A 242 28.10 -40.04 -100.77
N TYR A 243 26.85 -40.08 -101.25
CA TYR A 243 25.91 -38.98 -101.01
C TYR A 243 25.46 -38.99 -99.56
N VAL A 244 25.13 -37.81 -99.04
CA VAL A 244 24.81 -37.60 -97.62
C VAL A 244 23.55 -36.76 -97.48
N VAL A 245 22.66 -37.17 -96.57
CA VAL A 245 21.63 -36.29 -96.02
C VAL A 245 22.06 -35.86 -94.63
N ASP A 246 22.43 -34.58 -94.53
CA ASP A 246 22.80 -33.85 -93.33
C ASP A 246 21.73 -32.78 -93.11
N GLY A 247 20.82 -32.99 -92.15
CA GLY A 247 19.53 -32.30 -92.17
C GLY A 247 19.02 -31.85 -90.81
N ALA A 248 19.11 -30.54 -90.55
CA ALA A 248 18.35 -29.90 -89.47
C ALA A 248 16.82 -30.04 -89.61
N SER A 249 16.34 -30.45 -90.79
CA SER A 249 14.96 -30.78 -91.13
C SER A 249 14.48 -32.15 -90.64
N HIS A 250 15.40 -33.06 -90.30
CA HIS A 250 15.09 -34.41 -89.79
C HIS A 250 15.57 -34.50 -88.34
N ALA A 251 14.81 -33.87 -87.45
CA ALA A 251 15.15 -33.75 -86.04
C ALA A 251 13.99 -34.18 -85.12
N LEU A 252 14.31 -34.95 -84.09
CA LEU A 252 13.38 -35.33 -83.02
C LEU A 252 13.51 -34.31 -81.87
N LEU A 253 12.40 -33.69 -81.48
CA LEU A 253 12.30 -32.96 -80.22
C LEU A 253 11.99 -33.96 -79.11
N LEU A 254 12.74 -33.93 -78.01
CA LEU A 254 12.42 -34.68 -76.79
C LEU A 254 12.51 -33.76 -75.59
N ASN A 255 11.79 -34.09 -74.53
CA ASN A 255 11.97 -33.47 -73.23
C ASN A 255 12.53 -34.51 -72.25
N LYS A 256 13.62 -34.17 -71.58
CA LYS A 256 14.13 -34.95 -70.45
C LYS A 256 13.45 -34.44 -69.18
N ASP A 257 12.91 -35.37 -68.40
CA ASP A 257 12.48 -35.09 -67.03
C ASP A 257 12.83 -36.25 -66.10
N THR A 258 13.78 -36.01 -65.21
CA THR A 258 14.16 -36.90 -64.11
C THR A 258 13.92 -36.26 -62.73
N SER A 259 13.17 -35.16 -62.70
CA SER A 259 12.70 -34.48 -61.49
C SER A 259 11.38 -35.07 -61.03
N GLY A 260 11.15 -35.17 -59.71
CA GLY A 260 9.80 -35.34 -59.19
C GLY A 260 9.07 -33.99 -59.09
N PRO A 261 7.73 -33.99 -58.94
CA PRO A 261 6.93 -32.77 -58.96
C PRO A 261 7.37 -31.70 -57.95
N LEU A 262 7.24 -30.43 -58.34
CA LEU A 262 7.41 -29.30 -57.44
C LEU A 262 6.18 -29.16 -56.55
N ILE A 263 6.40 -29.14 -55.23
CA ILE A 263 5.40 -28.88 -54.20
C ILE A 263 5.67 -27.49 -53.62
N THR A 264 4.64 -26.67 -53.45
CA THR A 264 4.71 -25.35 -52.80
C THR A 264 3.70 -25.30 -51.66
N VAL A 265 4.13 -24.81 -50.49
CA VAL A 265 3.28 -24.64 -49.30
C VAL A 265 3.07 -23.14 -49.10
N ASN A 266 1.81 -22.69 -49.21
CA ASN A 266 1.46 -21.28 -49.06
C ASN A 266 0.94 -20.94 -47.65
N ASN A 267 0.60 -21.95 -46.84
CA ASN A 267 0.24 -21.78 -45.42
C ASN A 267 1.40 -21.25 -44.57
N GLN A 268 1.08 -20.45 -43.55
CA GLN A 268 2.03 -19.97 -42.55
C GLN A 268 2.28 -21.03 -41.46
N ASP A 269 3.55 -21.27 -41.12
CA ASP A 269 3.94 -22.17 -40.03
C ASP A 269 3.63 -21.62 -38.62
N GLY A 270 3.30 -22.52 -37.70
CA GLY A 270 3.23 -22.28 -36.25
C GLY A 270 1.89 -21.74 -35.73
N ASN A 271 0.92 -21.51 -36.61
CA ASN A 271 -0.42 -21.05 -36.21
C ASN A 271 -1.18 -22.11 -35.38
N TYR A 272 -2.08 -21.64 -34.51
CA TYR A 272 -2.93 -22.46 -33.66
C TYR A 272 -4.34 -22.62 -34.25
N TYR A 273 -4.96 -23.79 -34.05
CA TYR A 273 -6.27 -24.11 -34.61
C TYR A 273 -7.08 -25.07 -33.71
N ALA A 274 -8.33 -24.70 -33.40
CA ALA A 274 -9.30 -25.59 -32.77
C ALA A 274 -10.13 -26.43 -33.79
N THR A 275 -10.09 -26.09 -35.08
CA THR A 275 -10.85 -26.76 -36.16
C THR A 275 -9.97 -26.93 -37.41
N PRO A 276 -10.28 -27.89 -38.32
CA PRO A 276 -9.42 -28.19 -39.46
C PRO A 276 -9.22 -26.95 -40.35
N PRO A 277 -7.98 -26.47 -40.54
CA PRO A 277 -7.70 -25.36 -41.42
C PRO A 277 -7.76 -25.77 -42.90
N LEU A 278 -7.87 -24.75 -43.74
CA LEU A 278 -7.72 -24.88 -45.19
C LEU A 278 -6.22 -24.87 -45.55
N LEU A 279 -5.78 -25.93 -46.21
CA LEU A 279 -4.43 -26.13 -46.71
C LEU A 279 -4.36 -25.62 -48.16
N ASP A 280 -3.45 -24.69 -48.39
CA ASP A 280 -3.16 -24.01 -49.66
C ASP A 280 -1.79 -24.53 -50.13
N ILE A 281 -1.83 -25.59 -50.94
CA ILE A 281 -0.68 -26.41 -51.34
C ILE A 281 -0.74 -26.65 -52.86
N ASP A 282 0.22 -26.10 -53.58
CA ASP A 282 0.31 -26.21 -55.03
C ASP A 282 1.26 -27.33 -55.46
N PHE A 283 0.85 -28.12 -56.44
CA PHE A 283 1.66 -29.13 -57.10
C PHE A 283 1.83 -28.76 -58.58
N SER A 284 3.03 -28.91 -59.13
CA SER A 284 3.28 -28.66 -60.55
C SER A 284 4.41 -29.52 -61.11
N ASP A 285 4.21 -30.01 -62.33
CA ASP A 285 5.18 -30.83 -63.05
C ASP A 285 5.03 -30.65 -64.58
N PRO A 286 6.11 -30.37 -65.35
CA PRO A 286 6.04 -30.19 -66.79
C PRO A 286 5.61 -31.44 -67.58
N ALA A 287 5.93 -32.63 -67.08
CA ALA A 287 5.62 -33.91 -67.72
C ALA A 287 4.18 -34.39 -67.45
N GLY A 288 3.56 -33.92 -66.37
CA GLY A 288 2.20 -34.27 -65.93
C GLY A 288 2.21 -34.88 -64.52
N LEU A 289 1.17 -34.66 -63.71
CA LEU A 289 1.08 -35.17 -62.34
C LEU A 289 0.28 -36.47 -62.28
N ASP A 290 0.83 -37.54 -61.70
CA ASP A 290 0.10 -38.78 -61.46
C ASP A 290 -0.75 -38.67 -60.17
N TYR A 291 -0.08 -38.57 -59.02
CA TYR A 291 -0.72 -38.53 -57.70
C TYR A 291 -0.04 -37.59 -56.72
N ALA A 292 -0.77 -37.21 -55.67
CA ALA A 292 -0.19 -36.60 -54.47
C ALA A 292 -0.85 -37.11 -53.18
N TYR A 293 -0.07 -37.15 -52.11
CA TYR A 293 -0.48 -37.58 -50.78
C TYR A 293 0.06 -36.62 -49.71
N TYR A 294 -0.65 -36.52 -48.59
CA TYR A 294 -0.16 -35.90 -47.35
C TYR A 294 -0.15 -36.89 -46.19
N LYS A 295 0.60 -36.60 -45.12
CA LYS A 295 0.49 -37.29 -43.83
C LYS A 295 0.73 -36.31 -42.69
N VAL A 296 0.20 -36.60 -41.50
CA VAL A 296 0.35 -35.77 -40.29
C VAL A 296 1.15 -36.53 -39.24
N ASP A 297 2.28 -35.95 -38.85
CA ASP A 297 3.14 -36.47 -37.77
C ASP A 297 3.01 -35.58 -36.54
N SER A 298 3.13 -36.17 -35.35
CA SER A 298 3.21 -35.39 -34.11
C SER A 298 4.64 -34.89 -33.86
N TYR A 299 4.76 -33.69 -33.28
CA TYR A 299 6.02 -33.17 -32.76
C TYR A 299 6.37 -33.77 -31.38
N THR A 300 5.41 -34.37 -30.67
CA THR A 300 5.60 -34.97 -29.34
C THR A 300 4.81 -36.28 -29.18
N PRO A 301 5.43 -37.46 -29.41
CA PRO A 301 6.85 -37.67 -29.72
C PRO A 301 7.20 -37.33 -31.18
N LEU A 302 8.32 -36.63 -31.36
CA LEU A 302 8.77 -36.08 -32.65
C LEU A 302 8.88 -37.13 -33.76
N GLY A 303 8.16 -36.90 -34.86
CA GLY A 303 8.26 -37.70 -36.09
C GLY A 303 7.55 -39.05 -36.02
N ILE A 304 6.56 -39.20 -35.14
CA ILE A 304 5.62 -40.33 -35.21
C ILE A 304 4.52 -39.97 -36.19
N ASP A 305 4.45 -40.74 -37.28
CA ASP A 305 3.32 -40.75 -38.22
C ASP A 305 2.04 -41.20 -37.50
N THR A 306 1.02 -40.33 -37.51
CA THR A 306 -0.26 -40.57 -36.82
C THR A 306 -1.39 -40.94 -37.78
N SER A 307 -1.25 -40.66 -39.08
CA SER A 307 -2.33 -40.78 -40.07
C SER A 307 -2.07 -41.80 -41.17
N GLY A 308 -0.81 -42.12 -41.44
CA GLY A 308 -0.37 -42.69 -42.72
C GLY A 308 -0.49 -41.68 -43.87
N TRP A 309 -0.06 -42.10 -45.06
CA TRP A 309 -0.25 -41.33 -46.30
C TRP A 309 -1.71 -41.36 -46.76
N ILE A 310 -2.28 -40.18 -46.98
CA ILE A 310 -3.67 -39.93 -47.37
C ILE A 310 -3.69 -39.17 -48.70
N GLU A 311 -4.56 -39.59 -49.60
CA GLU A 311 -4.62 -39.09 -50.98
C GLU A 311 -5.15 -37.65 -51.03
N ILE A 312 -4.49 -36.80 -51.82
CA ILE A 312 -4.98 -35.48 -52.23
C ILE A 312 -5.66 -35.64 -53.60
N PHE A 313 -4.97 -36.30 -54.53
CA PHE A 313 -5.47 -36.68 -55.84
C PHE A 313 -4.72 -37.91 -56.39
N SER A 314 -5.35 -38.57 -57.37
CA SER A 314 -4.82 -39.69 -58.16
C SER A 314 -5.24 -39.55 -59.63
N ASP A 315 -4.47 -40.14 -60.54
CA ASP A 315 -4.67 -40.11 -62.00
C ASP A 315 -4.92 -38.68 -62.58
N HIS A 316 -4.16 -37.66 -62.15
CA HIS A 316 -4.46 -36.25 -62.49
C HIS A 316 -4.08 -35.86 -63.92
N LEU A 317 -5.08 -35.61 -64.77
CA LEU A 317 -4.87 -35.29 -66.18
C LEU A 317 -4.43 -33.82 -66.42
N GLY A 318 -3.27 -33.42 -65.87
CA GLY A 318 -2.69 -32.08 -66.04
C GLY A 318 -1.34 -31.84 -65.38
N THR A 319 -0.71 -30.72 -65.72
CA THR A 319 0.64 -30.32 -65.25
C THR A 319 0.65 -29.51 -63.94
N SER A 320 -0.52 -29.28 -63.34
CA SER A 320 -0.66 -28.50 -62.10
C SER A 320 -1.93 -28.83 -61.33
N TYR A 321 -1.86 -28.81 -60.00
CA TYR A 321 -2.98 -28.93 -59.08
C TYR A 321 -2.88 -27.84 -58.00
N THR A 322 -3.91 -26.98 -57.91
CA THR A 322 -3.95 -25.78 -57.05
C THR A 322 -5.32 -25.68 -56.34
N THR A 323 -5.85 -26.81 -55.88
CA THR A 323 -7.17 -26.87 -55.22
C THR A 323 -6.97 -27.05 -53.72
N ASP A 324 -7.33 -26.04 -52.95
CA ASP A 324 -7.27 -26.08 -51.49
C ASP A 324 -8.10 -27.23 -50.90
N PHE A 325 -7.59 -27.84 -49.84
CA PHE A 325 -8.25 -28.95 -49.15
C PHE A 325 -8.11 -28.81 -47.63
N THR A 326 -8.86 -29.58 -46.84
CA THR A 326 -8.67 -29.64 -45.38
C THR A 326 -8.05 -30.98 -45.00
N ILE A 327 -7.38 -31.04 -43.85
CA ILE A 327 -7.04 -32.33 -43.21
C ILE A 327 -8.33 -33.14 -43.04
N ASP A 328 -8.29 -34.44 -43.34
CA ASP A 328 -9.45 -35.32 -43.26
C ASP A 328 -10.02 -35.32 -41.84
N SER A 329 -11.35 -35.24 -41.74
CA SER A 329 -12.05 -35.12 -40.46
C SER A 329 -11.74 -36.25 -39.47
N SER A 330 -11.46 -37.46 -39.94
CA SER A 330 -11.11 -38.62 -39.10
C SER A 330 -9.68 -38.57 -38.58
N VAL A 331 -8.76 -37.94 -39.32
CA VAL A 331 -7.41 -37.61 -38.85
C VAL A 331 -7.50 -36.51 -37.82
N TRP A 332 -8.18 -35.40 -38.14
CA TRP A 332 -8.23 -34.23 -37.26
C TRP A 332 -8.70 -34.56 -35.85
N VAL A 333 -9.79 -35.32 -35.71
CA VAL A 333 -10.33 -35.73 -34.39
C VAL A 333 -9.45 -36.76 -33.65
N SER A 334 -8.41 -37.29 -34.28
CA SER A 334 -7.43 -38.20 -33.69
C SER A 334 -6.14 -37.50 -33.24
N LEU A 335 -5.90 -36.28 -33.71
CA LEU A 335 -4.77 -35.47 -33.29
C LEU A 335 -4.97 -34.99 -31.85
N SER A 336 -3.89 -34.94 -31.09
CA SER A 336 -3.88 -34.45 -29.71
C SER A 336 -3.50 -32.97 -29.64
N GLU A 337 -3.68 -32.38 -28.46
CA GLU A 337 -3.11 -31.09 -28.07
C GLU A 337 -1.63 -30.93 -28.48
N GLY A 338 -1.24 -29.72 -28.89
CA GLY A 338 0.14 -29.34 -29.22
C GLY A 338 0.48 -29.41 -30.71
N SER A 339 1.78 -29.54 -31.00
CA SER A 339 2.34 -29.28 -32.34
C SER A 339 2.36 -30.51 -33.25
N HIS A 340 2.03 -30.30 -34.52
CA HIS A 340 1.98 -31.30 -35.59
C HIS A 340 2.63 -30.78 -36.87
N THR A 341 3.13 -31.69 -37.69
CA THR A 341 3.74 -31.38 -38.98
C THR A 341 3.09 -32.19 -40.10
N VAL A 342 2.63 -31.50 -41.14
CA VAL A 342 2.13 -32.11 -42.38
C VAL A 342 3.27 -32.26 -43.37
N TYR A 343 3.45 -33.47 -43.88
CA TYR A 343 4.38 -33.78 -44.96
C TYR A 343 3.61 -34.10 -46.24
N PHE A 344 4.21 -33.76 -47.38
CA PHE A 344 3.62 -33.95 -48.70
C PHE A 344 4.53 -34.81 -49.56
N LYS A 345 3.94 -35.61 -50.46
CA LYS A 345 4.66 -36.27 -51.55
C LYS A 345 3.84 -36.25 -52.84
N ALA A 346 4.51 -36.29 -53.97
CA ALA A 346 3.87 -36.33 -55.29
C ALA A 346 4.69 -37.15 -56.28
N ARG A 347 4.01 -37.65 -57.32
CA ARG A 347 4.60 -38.41 -58.43
C ARG A 347 4.13 -37.83 -59.78
N ASP A 348 5.00 -37.83 -60.77
CA ASP A 348 4.69 -37.43 -62.14
C ASP A 348 4.23 -38.62 -63.02
N ASP A 349 3.76 -38.34 -64.23
CA ASP A 349 3.31 -39.37 -65.20
C ASP A 349 4.45 -40.31 -65.67
N LEU A 350 5.72 -39.90 -65.53
CA LEU A 350 6.91 -40.70 -65.88
C LEU A 350 7.33 -41.64 -64.74
N GLY A 351 6.90 -41.35 -63.52
CA GLY A 351 7.17 -42.06 -62.30
C GLY A 351 8.29 -41.53 -61.42
N ASN A 352 8.80 -40.35 -61.69
CA ASN A 352 9.65 -39.58 -60.79
C ASN A 352 8.84 -39.16 -59.55
N ILE A 353 9.47 -39.16 -58.36
CA ILE A 353 8.78 -38.95 -57.08
C ILE A 353 9.49 -37.85 -56.29
N ASN A 354 8.70 -36.90 -55.77
CA ASN A 354 9.11 -36.03 -54.67
C ASN A 354 8.51 -36.59 -53.37
N ASP A 355 9.34 -37.27 -52.57
CA ASP A 355 9.03 -37.87 -51.25
C ASP A 355 10.04 -37.35 -50.20
N GLY A 356 10.40 -36.08 -50.31
CA GLY A 356 11.33 -35.41 -49.41
C GLY A 356 10.67 -34.99 -48.10
N SER A 357 11.47 -34.80 -47.04
CA SER A 357 11.00 -34.21 -45.78
C SER A 357 10.70 -32.70 -45.88
N THR A 358 10.79 -32.12 -47.07
CA THR A 358 10.55 -30.70 -47.36
C THR A 358 10.02 -30.56 -48.79
N PRO A 359 9.01 -29.70 -49.04
CA PRO A 359 8.37 -28.82 -48.06
C PRO A 359 7.43 -29.58 -47.10
N SER A 360 7.20 -28.98 -45.95
CA SER A 360 6.32 -29.44 -44.89
C SER A 360 5.66 -28.23 -44.26
N TRP A 361 4.52 -28.41 -43.58
CA TRP A 361 3.81 -27.34 -42.89
C TRP A 361 3.62 -27.68 -41.41
N GLN A 362 3.94 -26.77 -40.49
CA GLN A 362 3.78 -26.96 -39.05
C GLN A 362 2.59 -26.15 -38.50
N PHE A 363 1.80 -26.77 -37.61
CA PHE A 363 0.72 -26.11 -36.90
C PHE A 363 0.60 -26.61 -35.46
N ASN A 364 -0.21 -25.93 -34.66
CA ASN A 364 -0.58 -26.34 -33.32
C ASN A 364 -2.09 -26.57 -33.24
N ILE A 365 -2.51 -27.60 -32.53
CA ILE A 365 -3.89 -27.77 -32.07
C ILE A 365 -3.95 -27.25 -30.64
N ASP A 366 -4.92 -26.37 -30.36
CA ASP A 366 -5.27 -25.97 -29.01
C ASP A 366 -6.74 -26.32 -28.72
N LEU A 367 -6.91 -27.20 -27.74
CA LEU A 367 -8.16 -27.62 -27.13
C LEU A 367 -8.10 -27.39 -25.61
N THR A 368 -7.06 -26.70 -25.12
CA THR A 368 -6.94 -26.36 -23.71
C THR A 368 -7.89 -25.22 -23.35
N LEU A 369 -8.33 -25.20 -22.10
CA LEU A 369 -9.10 -24.07 -21.58
C LEU A 369 -8.11 -23.09 -20.96
N PRO A 370 -8.34 -21.77 -21.08
CA PRO A 370 -7.48 -20.80 -20.41
C PRO A 370 -7.36 -21.09 -18.93
N SER A 371 -6.14 -21.01 -18.41
CA SER A 371 -5.88 -21.21 -17.00
C SER A 371 -6.14 -19.92 -16.21
N VAL A 372 -6.69 -20.08 -15.01
CA VAL A 372 -6.99 -18.99 -14.08
C VAL A 372 -6.27 -19.26 -12.76
N ILE A 373 -5.57 -18.26 -12.23
CA ILE A 373 -4.87 -18.32 -10.94
C ILE A 373 -5.41 -17.19 -10.07
N LEU A 374 -6.04 -17.55 -8.95
CA LEU A 374 -6.52 -16.59 -7.96
C LEU A 374 -5.49 -16.49 -6.83
N ASN A 375 -4.85 -15.33 -6.70
CA ASN A 375 -3.85 -15.06 -5.65
C ASN A 375 -4.49 -14.41 -4.40
N THR A 376 -5.65 -13.76 -4.56
CA THR A 376 -6.45 -13.19 -3.46
C THR A 376 -6.79 -14.26 -2.41
N LEU A 377 -6.58 -13.95 -1.12
CA LEU A 377 -6.85 -14.89 -0.04
C LEU A 377 -8.35 -15.18 0.12
N ASN A 378 -8.71 -16.46 0.00
CA ASN A 378 -10.09 -16.92 0.05
C ASN A 378 -10.70 -16.82 1.46
N ASN A 379 -11.98 -16.42 1.54
CA ASN A 379 -12.76 -16.15 2.75
C ASN A 379 -12.24 -14.98 3.61
N SER A 380 -11.61 -13.98 2.99
CA SER A 380 -11.24 -12.73 3.67
C SER A 380 -12.46 -11.85 3.97
N TYR A 381 -12.36 -11.03 5.01
CA TYR A 381 -13.36 -10.02 5.38
C TYR A 381 -13.01 -8.67 4.73
N PHE A 382 -14.03 -7.89 4.37
CA PHE A 382 -13.84 -6.58 3.74
C PHE A 382 -14.93 -5.57 4.13
N GLU A 383 -14.50 -4.40 4.60
CA GLU A 383 -15.30 -3.17 4.82
C GLU A 383 -15.57 -2.36 3.52
N SER A 384 -14.83 -2.65 2.45
CA SER A 384 -14.85 -1.89 1.19
C SER A 384 -14.59 -2.80 -0.02
N PRO A 385 -14.87 -2.36 -1.27
CA PRO A 385 -14.74 -3.22 -2.44
C PRO A 385 -13.34 -3.84 -2.54
N PRO A 386 -13.20 -5.18 -2.57
CA PRO A 386 -11.90 -5.83 -2.55
C PRO A 386 -11.12 -5.56 -3.84
N LEU A 387 -9.80 -5.46 -3.71
CA LEU A 387 -8.86 -5.64 -4.82
C LEU A 387 -8.75 -7.14 -5.11
N VAL A 388 -9.10 -7.55 -6.33
CA VAL A 388 -9.01 -8.93 -6.80
C VAL A 388 -7.71 -9.09 -7.58
N ASP A 389 -6.73 -9.70 -6.93
CA ASP A 389 -5.48 -10.21 -7.51
C ASP A 389 -5.75 -11.58 -8.13
N ILE A 390 -5.66 -11.63 -9.46
CA ILE A 390 -6.03 -12.75 -10.34
C ILE A 390 -5.28 -12.67 -11.68
N ASP A 391 -4.73 -13.80 -12.09
CA ASP A 391 -4.03 -13.98 -13.36
C ASP A 391 -4.77 -14.93 -14.31
N PHE A 392 -4.71 -14.65 -15.61
CA PHE A 392 -5.21 -15.49 -16.69
C PHE A 392 -4.06 -15.84 -17.65
N PHE A 393 -3.97 -17.08 -18.12
CA PHE A 393 -2.97 -17.50 -19.11
C PHE A 393 -3.53 -18.51 -20.11
N ASP A 394 -3.21 -18.31 -21.39
CA ASP A 394 -3.43 -19.27 -22.47
C ASP A 394 -2.24 -19.27 -23.44
N SER A 395 -1.96 -20.40 -24.10
CA SER A 395 -0.81 -20.54 -24.99
C SER A 395 -1.07 -20.04 -26.42
N SER A 396 -2.33 -20.09 -26.87
CA SER A 396 -2.75 -19.59 -28.18
C SER A 396 -3.04 -18.08 -28.17
N GLY A 397 -3.50 -17.55 -27.03
CA GLY A 397 -3.81 -16.14 -26.80
C GLY A 397 -5.11 -15.97 -26.00
N LEU A 398 -5.31 -14.84 -25.32
CA LEU A 398 -6.53 -14.56 -24.53
C LEU A 398 -7.41 -13.52 -25.23
N ASP A 399 -8.70 -13.81 -25.40
CA ASP A 399 -9.69 -12.91 -26.01
C ASP A 399 -10.36 -12.02 -24.95
N ALA A 400 -11.13 -12.63 -24.05
CA ALA A 400 -11.95 -11.90 -23.08
C ALA A 400 -12.08 -12.61 -21.73
N ALA A 401 -12.19 -11.85 -20.64
CA ALA A 401 -12.47 -12.36 -19.32
C ALA A 401 -13.51 -11.53 -18.56
N TYR A 402 -14.28 -12.21 -17.73
CA TYR A 402 -15.42 -11.68 -16.98
C TYR A 402 -15.46 -12.25 -15.57
N TYR A 403 -16.05 -11.50 -14.64
CA TYR A 403 -16.42 -11.99 -13.30
C TYR A 403 -17.91 -11.80 -13.03
N LYS A 404 -18.46 -12.53 -12.05
CA LYS A 404 -19.80 -12.26 -11.48
C LYS A 404 -19.81 -12.55 -9.98
N VAL A 405 -20.75 -11.96 -9.23
CA VAL A 405 -20.90 -12.16 -7.79
C VAL A 405 -22.26 -12.76 -7.47
N ASP A 406 -22.25 -13.93 -6.82
CA ASP A 406 -23.46 -14.59 -6.29
C ASP A 406 -23.57 -14.32 -4.78
N SER A 407 -24.79 -14.02 -4.33
CA SER A 407 -25.08 -13.89 -2.90
C SER A 407 -25.30 -15.25 -2.23
N TYR A 408 -24.88 -15.37 -0.98
CA TYR A 408 -25.07 -16.57 -0.16
C TYR A 408 -26.44 -16.64 0.53
N THR A 409 -27.21 -15.54 0.53
CA THR A 409 -28.49 -15.40 1.25
C THR A 409 -29.51 -14.54 0.46
N PRO A 410 -30.33 -15.15 -0.44
CA PRO A 410 -30.48 -16.58 -0.70
C PRO A 410 -29.36 -17.15 -1.58
N LEU A 411 -28.85 -18.32 -1.19
CA LEU A 411 -27.76 -19.03 -1.84
C LEU A 411 -27.95 -19.19 -3.36
N GLY A 412 -26.99 -18.68 -4.14
CA GLY A 412 -26.87 -18.94 -5.58
C GLY A 412 -27.84 -18.15 -6.45
N ILE A 413 -28.28 -16.97 -5.98
CA ILE A 413 -28.88 -15.97 -6.87
C ILE A 413 -27.75 -15.11 -7.44
N ASP A 414 -27.63 -15.11 -8.76
CA ASP A 414 -26.81 -14.17 -9.53
C ASP A 414 -27.36 -12.75 -9.30
N THR A 415 -26.57 -11.90 -8.63
CA THR A 415 -26.98 -10.54 -8.26
C THR A 415 -26.43 -9.48 -9.20
N SER A 416 -25.38 -9.80 -9.97
CA SER A 416 -24.62 -8.81 -10.75
C SER A 416 -24.68 -9.02 -12.26
N GLY A 417 -24.95 -10.25 -12.73
CA GLY A 417 -24.59 -10.70 -14.07
C GLY A 417 -23.08 -10.78 -14.27
N TRP A 418 -22.65 -11.12 -15.48
CA TRP A 418 -21.23 -11.09 -15.88
C TRP A 418 -20.77 -9.66 -16.18
N ILE A 419 -19.63 -9.26 -15.61
CA ILE A 419 -18.95 -7.97 -15.78
C ILE A 419 -17.60 -8.22 -16.42
N GLU A 420 -17.27 -7.41 -17.42
CA GLU A 420 -16.01 -7.45 -18.14
C GLU A 420 -14.82 -7.10 -17.23
N ILE A 421 -13.77 -7.91 -17.30
CA ILE A 421 -12.41 -7.61 -16.81
C ILE A 421 -11.60 -7.05 -17.99
N PHE A 422 -11.67 -7.75 -19.13
CA PHE A 422 -11.12 -7.32 -20.42
C PHE A 422 -11.86 -7.99 -21.59
N SER A 423 -11.75 -7.41 -22.78
CA SER A 423 -12.23 -7.93 -24.06
C SER A 423 -11.31 -7.50 -25.21
N ASP A 424 -11.35 -8.20 -26.34
CA ASP A 424 -10.48 -8.02 -27.51
C ASP A 424 -8.97 -7.95 -27.10
N TYR A 425 -8.55 -8.76 -26.13
CA TYR A 425 -7.17 -8.74 -25.63
C TYR A 425 -6.19 -9.37 -26.66
N VAL A 426 -4.91 -9.01 -26.54
CA VAL A 426 -3.86 -9.49 -27.46
C VAL A 426 -2.63 -9.85 -26.66
N GLY A 427 -2.54 -11.12 -26.28
CA GLY A 427 -1.42 -11.68 -25.53
C GLY A 427 -1.78 -12.98 -24.81
N THR A 428 -0.76 -13.72 -24.37
CA THR A 428 -0.88 -15.04 -23.73
C THR A 428 -1.06 -14.99 -22.21
N SER A 429 -1.07 -13.80 -21.61
CA SER A 429 -1.13 -13.63 -20.15
C SER A 429 -1.72 -12.28 -19.75
N TYR A 430 -2.71 -12.28 -18.86
CA TYR A 430 -3.28 -11.07 -18.25
C TYR A 430 -3.11 -11.13 -16.73
N THR A 431 -2.36 -10.18 -16.17
CA THR A 431 -1.94 -10.14 -14.74
C THR A 431 -2.21 -8.76 -14.13
N THR A 432 -3.37 -8.16 -14.43
CA THR A 432 -3.73 -6.81 -13.94
C THR A 432 -4.91 -6.91 -12.98
N ASP A 433 -4.63 -6.68 -11.70
CA ASP A 433 -5.62 -6.68 -10.63
C ASP A 433 -6.71 -5.62 -10.85
N PHE A 434 -7.92 -5.89 -10.37
CA PHE A 434 -9.03 -4.96 -10.44
C PHE A 434 -9.79 -4.85 -9.11
N PHE A 435 -10.29 -3.66 -8.80
CA PHE A 435 -11.25 -3.49 -7.71
C PHE A 435 -12.63 -3.97 -8.14
N MET A 436 -13.34 -4.67 -7.27
CA MET A 436 -14.76 -4.99 -7.48
C MET A 436 -15.57 -3.72 -7.74
N ASP A 437 -16.50 -3.75 -8.70
CA ASP A 437 -17.33 -2.59 -9.00
C ASP A 437 -18.12 -2.12 -7.78
N ASN A 438 -18.02 -0.82 -7.48
CA ASN A 438 -18.61 -0.23 -6.29
C ASN A 438 -20.15 -0.28 -6.30
N THR A 439 -20.78 -0.31 -7.48
CA THR A 439 -22.23 -0.44 -7.63
C THR A 439 -22.69 -1.84 -7.21
N ILE A 440 -21.93 -2.87 -7.58
CA ILE A 440 -22.16 -4.25 -7.13
C ILE A 440 -21.96 -4.33 -5.62
N TRP A 441 -20.80 -3.88 -5.11
CA TRP A 441 -20.48 -3.88 -3.67
C TRP A 441 -21.59 -3.23 -2.81
N SER A 442 -22.11 -2.09 -3.27
CA SER A 442 -23.19 -1.34 -2.60
C SER A 442 -24.54 -2.07 -2.65
N SER A 443 -24.72 -3.05 -3.53
CA SER A 443 -25.95 -3.86 -3.67
C SER A 443 -25.92 -5.18 -2.91
N LEU A 444 -24.74 -5.66 -2.52
CA LEU A 444 -24.56 -6.86 -1.72
C LEU A 444 -25.02 -6.61 -0.27
N SER A 445 -25.67 -7.62 0.33
CA SER A 445 -25.92 -7.65 1.78
C SER A 445 -24.65 -7.96 2.56
N GLU A 446 -24.67 -7.72 3.87
CA GLU A 446 -23.63 -8.24 4.77
C GLU A 446 -23.58 -9.78 4.76
N GLY A 447 -22.42 -10.33 5.13
CA GLY A 447 -22.14 -11.76 5.16
C GLY A 447 -21.38 -12.28 3.93
N SER A 448 -21.39 -13.61 3.74
CA SER A 448 -20.59 -14.28 2.72
C SER A 448 -21.10 -14.06 1.29
N HIS A 449 -20.18 -14.04 0.32
CA HIS A 449 -20.43 -13.98 -1.13
C HIS A 449 -19.37 -14.80 -1.89
N ILE A 450 -19.64 -15.14 -3.15
CA ILE A 450 -18.67 -15.82 -4.02
C ILE A 450 -18.56 -15.09 -5.37
N VAL A 451 -17.32 -14.78 -5.78
CA VAL A 451 -16.98 -14.31 -7.13
C VAL A 451 -16.58 -15.50 -8.00
N TYR A 452 -17.21 -15.61 -9.16
CA TYR A 452 -16.85 -16.58 -10.20
C TYR A 452 -16.17 -15.87 -11.37
N PHE A 453 -15.26 -16.57 -12.05
CA PHE A 453 -14.49 -16.06 -13.18
C PHE A 453 -14.72 -16.89 -14.44
N LYS A 454 -14.69 -16.23 -15.59
CA LYS A 454 -14.89 -16.84 -16.89
C LYS A 454 -14.00 -16.19 -17.93
N VAL A 455 -13.29 -16.98 -18.71
CA VAL A 455 -12.29 -16.49 -19.67
C VAL A 455 -12.30 -17.34 -20.95
N TRP A 456 -11.98 -16.69 -22.06
CA TRP A 456 -11.89 -17.23 -23.41
C TRP A 456 -10.47 -17.06 -23.97
N ASP A 457 -10.01 -18.03 -24.77
CA ASP A 457 -8.84 -17.87 -25.64
C ASP A 457 -9.23 -17.25 -27.01
N ASP A 458 -8.23 -16.92 -27.82
CA ASP A 458 -8.39 -16.41 -29.19
C ASP A 458 -9.08 -17.40 -30.16
N LEU A 459 -9.29 -18.65 -29.75
CA LEU A 459 -9.87 -19.74 -30.53
C LEU A 459 -11.30 -20.11 -30.09
N GLY A 460 -11.79 -19.51 -28.99
CA GLY A 460 -13.10 -19.73 -28.41
C GLY A 460 -13.20 -20.87 -27.39
N ASN A 461 -12.09 -21.49 -26.96
CA ASN A 461 -12.05 -22.36 -25.80
C ASN A 461 -12.34 -21.54 -24.53
N ILE A 462 -13.03 -22.14 -23.57
CA ILE A 462 -13.73 -21.39 -22.51
C ILE A 462 -13.58 -22.03 -21.12
N HIS A 463 -13.00 -21.30 -20.18
CA HIS A 463 -13.02 -21.68 -18.78
C HIS A 463 -14.30 -21.15 -18.12
N ASP A 464 -15.32 -22.00 -17.99
CA ASP A 464 -16.62 -21.72 -17.34
C ASP A 464 -16.86 -22.66 -16.14
N GLY A 465 -15.80 -22.89 -15.36
CA GLY A 465 -15.81 -23.77 -14.19
C GLY A 465 -16.18 -23.04 -12.88
N PRO A 466 -16.70 -23.76 -11.85
CA PRO A 466 -17.00 -23.17 -10.54
C PRO A 466 -15.75 -22.88 -9.69
N VAL A 467 -14.56 -23.23 -10.17
CA VAL A 467 -13.25 -22.99 -9.53
C VAL A 467 -12.20 -22.64 -10.60
N PRO A 468 -11.23 -21.76 -10.32
CA PRO A 468 -11.10 -20.98 -9.08
C PRO A 468 -12.24 -19.95 -8.93
N ALA A 469 -12.55 -19.64 -7.68
CA ALA A 469 -13.59 -18.69 -7.28
C ALA A 469 -13.17 -18.04 -5.95
N LEU A 470 -13.50 -16.75 -5.77
CA LEU A 470 -13.16 -16.00 -4.56
C LEU A 470 -14.38 -15.94 -3.63
N GLY A 471 -14.35 -16.71 -2.55
CA GLY A 471 -15.21 -16.47 -1.40
C GLY A 471 -14.72 -15.28 -0.61
N PHE A 472 -15.62 -14.42 -0.15
CA PHE A 472 -15.33 -13.31 0.76
C PHE A 472 -16.50 -13.05 1.70
N ILE A 473 -16.26 -12.30 2.76
CA ILE A 473 -17.28 -11.84 3.70
C ILE A 473 -17.32 -10.32 3.60
N LYS A 474 -18.48 -9.78 3.23
CA LYS A 474 -18.76 -8.36 3.32
C LYS A 474 -19.22 -8.05 4.74
N ASP A 475 -18.63 -7.02 5.33
CA ASP A 475 -18.95 -6.56 6.67
C ASP A 475 -18.68 -5.06 6.77
N THR A 476 -19.75 -4.25 6.77
CA THR A 476 -19.67 -2.78 6.77
C THR A 476 -20.38 -2.11 7.95
N GLU A 477 -20.70 -2.86 9.00
CA GLU A 477 -21.38 -2.36 10.20
C GLU A 477 -20.36 -2.20 11.33
N ASP A 478 -20.32 -1.04 12.00
CA ASP A 478 -19.40 -0.83 13.13
C ASP A 478 -19.77 -1.74 14.33
N PRO A 479 -18.78 -2.31 15.04
CA PRO A 479 -19.03 -3.10 16.24
C PRO A 479 -19.72 -2.26 17.33
N THR A 480 -20.61 -2.88 18.11
CA THR A 480 -21.43 -2.17 19.10
C THR A 480 -20.86 -2.31 20.51
N ILE A 481 -20.90 -1.22 21.30
CA ILE A 481 -20.50 -1.21 22.72
C ILE A 481 -21.71 -0.82 23.56
N THR A 482 -22.00 -1.60 24.61
CA THR A 482 -23.04 -1.34 25.61
C THR A 482 -22.42 -1.34 27.00
N ILE A 483 -22.56 -0.24 27.75
CA ILE A 483 -22.08 -0.13 29.13
C ILE A 483 -23.26 -0.39 30.08
N LYS A 484 -23.12 -1.38 30.96
CA LYS A 484 -24.16 -1.81 31.91
C LYS A 484 -23.98 -1.17 33.30
N THR A 485 -22.74 -0.87 33.70
CA THR A 485 -22.47 -0.07 34.91
C THR A 485 -23.02 1.35 34.73
N SER A 486 -23.76 1.84 35.72
CA SER A 486 -24.25 3.23 35.73
C SER A 486 -23.10 4.24 35.77
N SER A 487 -23.15 5.27 34.94
CA SER A 487 -22.18 6.38 34.96
C SER A 487 -22.35 7.28 36.20
N GLY A 488 -21.24 7.73 36.76
CA GLY A 488 -21.16 8.53 37.99
C GLY A 488 -20.65 7.75 39.20
N GLY A 489 -20.72 8.38 40.37
CA GLY A 489 -20.17 7.86 41.63
C GLY A 489 -18.76 8.37 41.92
N THR A 490 -18.35 8.29 43.19
CA THR A 490 -17.01 8.64 43.66
C THR A 490 -16.33 7.40 44.23
N TYR A 491 -15.02 7.26 43.98
CA TYR A 491 -14.26 6.06 44.31
C TYR A 491 -12.85 6.42 44.81
N ASN A 492 -12.40 5.74 45.87
CA ASN A 492 -11.01 5.76 46.35
C ASN A 492 -10.18 4.55 45.87
N THR A 493 -10.83 3.56 45.27
CA THR A 493 -10.22 2.36 44.69
C THR A 493 -10.69 2.17 43.24
N PRO A 494 -9.93 1.46 42.38
CA PRO A 494 -10.28 1.34 40.96
C PRO A 494 -11.67 0.69 40.76
N PRO A 495 -12.61 1.35 40.06
CA PRO A 495 -13.92 0.79 39.75
C PRO A 495 -13.84 -0.34 38.70
N SER A 496 -14.87 -1.19 38.71
CA SER A 496 -15.13 -2.26 37.75
C SER A 496 -16.31 -1.89 36.84
N ILE A 497 -16.13 -2.00 35.53
CA ILE A 497 -17.08 -1.54 34.51
C ILE A 497 -17.61 -2.77 33.73
N ASP A 498 -18.88 -3.12 33.93
CA ASP A 498 -19.57 -4.15 33.15
C ASP A 498 -19.88 -3.59 31.75
N ILE A 499 -19.28 -4.20 30.73
CA ILE A 499 -19.50 -3.87 29.33
C ILE A 499 -19.88 -5.12 28.51
N GLU A 500 -20.59 -4.87 27.41
CA GLU A 500 -20.85 -5.83 26.36
C GLU A 500 -20.41 -5.23 25.03
N ILE A 501 -19.48 -5.88 24.35
CA ILE A 501 -19.07 -5.55 22.98
C ILE A 501 -19.61 -6.65 22.07
N PHE A 502 -20.31 -6.27 21.01
CA PHE A 502 -20.95 -7.22 20.09
C PHE A 502 -20.75 -6.80 18.64
N ASP A 503 -20.37 -7.77 17.81
CA ASP A 503 -20.47 -7.72 16.37
C ASP A 503 -21.07 -9.01 15.77
N SER A 504 -21.70 -8.89 14.60
CA SER A 504 -22.41 -9.97 13.91
C SER A 504 -21.53 -10.92 13.09
N LEU A 505 -20.31 -10.52 12.73
CA LEU A 505 -19.38 -11.26 11.88
C LEU A 505 -18.00 -11.51 12.54
N GLY A 506 -17.66 -10.78 13.60
CA GLY A 506 -16.68 -11.15 14.62
C GLY A 506 -15.83 -9.97 15.10
N LEU A 507 -15.48 -9.95 16.39
CA LEU A 507 -14.65 -8.89 16.97
C LEU A 507 -13.16 -9.21 16.78
N ASN A 508 -12.35 -8.17 16.58
CA ASN A 508 -10.89 -8.30 16.51
C ASN A 508 -10.24 -7.71 17.76
N ASP A 509 -10.25 -6.39 17.91
CA ASP A 509 -9.55 -5.66 18.97
C ASP A 509 -10.50 -4.78 19.81
N ALA A 510 -10.19 -4.59 21.10
CA ALA A 510 -10.85 -3.58 21.92
C ALA A 510 -9.90 -2.96 22.93
N TYR A 511 -10.10 -1.67 23.21
CA TYR A 511 -9.28 -0.87 24.10
C TYR A 511 -10.13 0.11 24.93
N TYR A 512 -9.59 0.55 26.06
CA TYR A 512 -10.11 1.68 26.82
C TYR A 512 -9.02 2.73 27.08
N LYS A 513 -9.42 3.97 27.36
CA LYS A 513 -8.55 5.03 27.88
C LYS A 513 -9.33 5.87 28.88
N VAL A 514 -8.63 6.60 29.74
CA VAL A 514 -9.23 7.50 30.73
C VAL A 514 -8.69 8.90 30.52
N ASP A 515 -9.55 9.92 30.52
CA ASP A 515 -9.10 11.32 30.49
C ASP A 515 -8.54 11.76 31.85
N SER A 516 -7.78 12.86 31.82
CA SER A 516 -7.39 13.60 33.02
C SER A 516 -8.08 14.97 32.98
N TYR A 517 -9.24 15.12 33.64
CA TYR A 517 -9.95 16.40 33.58
C TYR A 517 -9.33 17.44 34.53
N THR A 518 -8.50 18.30 33.91
CA THR A 518 -7.89 19.55 34.39
C THR A 518 -6.57 19.47 35.19
N PRO A 519 -5.58 20.32 34.85
CA PRO A 519 -5.55 21.23 33.69
C PRO A 519 -5.52 20.46 32.36
N LEU A 520 -6.14 21.03 31.32
CA LEU A 520 -6.34 20.36 30.03
C LEU A 520 -5.02 19.89 29.38
N GLY A 521 -4.87 18.56 29.26
CA GLY A 521 -4.07 17.93 28.20
C GLY A 521 -2.59 17.66 28.47
N THR A 522 -2.18 17.35 29.71
CA THR A 522 -0.78 16.93 29.99
C THR A 522 -0.56 15.43 29.99
N ASP A 523 -1.52 14.64 30.47
CA ASP A 523 -1.37 13.19 30.62
C ASP A 523 -2.32 12.43 29.69
N ILE A 524 -1.93 12.33 28.42
CA ILE A 524 -2.51 11.36 27.50
C ILE A 524 -1.89 10.01 27.81
N LEU A 525 -2.54 9.22 28.65
CA LEU A 525 -2.23 7.80 28.75
C LEU A 525 -2.77 7.11 27.49
N ASP A 526 -1.93 6.24 26.93
CA ASP A 526 -2.24 5.55 25.68
C ASP A 526 -3.40 4.55 25.87
N TRP A 527 -3.98 4.09 24.77
CA TRP A 527 -5.05 3.09 24.80
C TRP A 527 -4.56 1.79 25.46
N ILE A 528 -5.34 1.30 26.44
CA ILE A 528 -5.08 0.06 27.17
C ILE A 528 -5.95 -1.04 26.58
N GLU A 529 -5.32 -2.15 26.21
CA GLU A 529 -5.96 -3.33 25.61
C GLU A 529 -6.96 -3.98 26.58
N ILE A 530 -8.15 -4.31 26.04
CA ILE A 530 -9.17 -5.16 26.65
C ILE A 530 -9.01 -6.58 26.10
N PHE A 531 -8.87 -6.69 24.77
CA PHE A 531 -8.55 -7.90 24.02
C PHE A 531 -7.94 -7.56 22.65
N ASN A 532 -7.34 -8.57 22.03
CA ASN A 532 -6.67 -8.54 20.73
C ASN A 532 -6.91 -9.89 20.02
N ASP A 533 -7.12 -9.90 18.71
CA ASP A 533 -7.38 -11.11 17.88
C ASP A 533 -8.47 -12.02 18.50
N TYR A 534 -9.61 -11.43 18.88
CA TYR A 534 -10.63 -12.12 19.69
C TYR A 534 -11.43 -13.18 18.91
N GLY A 535 -11.77 -12.92 17.64
CA GLY A 535 -12.38 -13.85 16.70
C GLY A 535 -13.84 -14.23 16.95
N GLU A 536 -14.40 -13.93 18.14
CA GLU A 536 -15.76 -14.27 18.54
C GLU A 536 -16.70 -13.04 18.46
N ASN A 537 -18.00 -13.30 18.32
CA ASN A 537 -19.03 -12.27 18.12
C ASN A 537 -19.37 -11.40 19.35
N ASN A 538 -19.09 -11.85 20.57
CA ASN A 538 -19.54 -11.15 21.78
C ASN A 538 -18.54 -11.28 22.94
N TYR A 539 -18.18 -10.14 23.53
CA TYR A 539 -17.40 -10.01 24.75
C TYR A 539 -18.26 -9.42 25.88
N THR A 540 -18.46 -10.18 26.96
CA THR A 540 -19.33 -9.79 28.10
C THR A 540 -18.61 -9.83 29.46
N SER A 541 -17.38 -9.32 29.54
CA SER A 541 -16.61 -9.32 30.79
C SER A 541 -16.47 -7.92 31.37
N ASN A 542 -16.39 -7.83 32.70
CA ASN A 542 -16.05 -6.59 33.39
C ASN A 542 -14.62 -6.14 33.07
N ILE A 543 -14.42 -4.84 32.95
CA ILE A 543 -13.11 -4.20 32.90
C ILE A 543 -12.82 -3.57 34.26
N ASP A 544 -11.80 -4.06 34.94
CA ASP A 544 -11.26 -3.42 36.13
C ASP A 544 -10.20 -2.39 35.70
N LEU A 545 -10.32 -1.13 36.15
CA LEU A 545 -9.30 -0.12 35.85
C LEU A 545 -7.95 -0.52 36.47
N ALA A 546 -6.89 -0.53 35.65
CA ALA A 546 -5.57 -0.97 36.09
C ALA A 546 -5.06 -0.14 37.29
N ILE A 547 -4.57 -0.81 38.35
CA ILE A 547 -4.05 -0.15 39.56
C ILE A 547 -2.90 0.82 39.23
N SER A 548 -2.05 0.49 38.25
CA SER A 548 -0.99 1.38 37.76
C SER A 548 -1.52 2.67 37.15
N LEU A 549 -2.60 2.60 36.36
CA LEU A 549 -3.32 3.76 35.83
C LEU A 549 -3.97 4.55 36.97
N TRP A 550 -4.73 3.89 37.85
CA TRP A 550 -5.44 4.54 38.97
C TRP A 550 -4.53 5.40 39.84
N ASN A 551 -3.31 4.92 40.12
CA ASN A 551 -2.31 5.62 40.92
C ASN A 551 -1.68 6.84 40.21
N THR A 552 -1.89 7.01 38.91
CA THR A 552 -1.45 8.19 38.14
C THR A 552 -2.51 9.27 37.96
N LEU A 553 -3.80 8.91 38.12
CA LEU A 553 -4.89 9.88 38.05
C LEU A 553 -4.86 10.82 39.26
N ALA A 554 -5.12 12.11 39.04
CA ALA A 554 -5.39 13.07 40.12
C ALA A 554 -6.77 12.80 40.76
N ASP A 555 -7.06 13.40 41.90
CA ASP A 555 -8.43 13.43 42.43
C ASP A 555 -9.28 14.42 41.61
N GLY A 556 -10.54 14.08 41.34
CA GLY A 556 -11.43 14.84 40.44
C GLY A 556 -12.25 13.97 39.48
N LEU A 557 -12.91 14.61 38.51
CA LEU A 557 -13.77 13.94 37.53
C LEU A 557 -12.96 13.32 36.39
N HIS A 558 -13.33 12.10 35.99
CA HIS A 558 -12.73 11.34 34.91
C HIS A 558 -13.78 10.72 33.99
N THR A 559 -13.42 10.56 32.71
CA THR A 559 -14.20 9.86 31.67
C THR A 559 -13.38 8.73 31.08
N VAL A 560 -13.95 7.53 31.07
CA VAL A 560 -13.47 6.34 30.37
C VAL A 560 -14.11 6.28 28.98
N TYR A 561 -13.28 6.14 27.96
CA TYR A 561 -13.68 5.96 26.56
C TYR A 561 -13.30 4.54 26.12
N PHE A 562 -14.12 3.91 25.29
CA PHE A 562 -13.94 2.54 24.80
C PHE A 562 -13.90 2.53 23.29
N LYS A 563 -12.99 1.80 22.67
CA LYS A 563 -12.83 1.73 21.22
C LYS A 563 -12.64 0.29 20.80
N THR A 564 -13.29 -0.12 19.72
CA THR A 564 -13.21 -1.52 19.26
C THR A 564 -13.33 -1.62 17.74
N TRP A 565 -12.76 -2.70 17.22
CA TRP A 565 -12.70 -3.07 15.82
C TRP A 565 -13.23 -4.49 15.63
N ASP A 566 -13.90 -4.73 14.50
CA ASP A 566 -14.23 -6.07 14.02
C ASP A 566 -13.09 -6.67 13.17
N ILE A 567 -13.30 -7.88 12.65
CA ILE A 567 -12.35 -8.61 11.80
C ILE A 567 -12.17 -7.96 10.41
N ALA A 568 -13.16 -7.20 9.92
CA ALA A 568 -13.12 -6.55 8.62
C ALA A 568 -12.38 -5.19 8.63
N GLY A 569 -12.34 -4.53 9.78
CA GLY A 569 -11.70 -3.25 10.02
C GLY A 569 -12.63 -2.13 10.48
N ASN A 570 -13.95 -2.32 10.51
CA ASN A 570 -14.88 -1.27 10.92
C ASN A 570 -14.70 -0.94 12.41
N ILE A 571 -15.11 0.26 12.83
CA ILE A 571 -14.47 0.94 13.95
C ILE A 571 -15.45 1.79 14.76
N ASN A 572 -15.79 1.31 15.95
CA ASN A 572 -16.46 2.15 16.93
C ASN A 572 -15.42 3.04 17.62
N ASP A 573 -15.32 4.31 17.20
CA ASP A 573 -14.21 5.21 17.57
C ASP A 573 -14.18 5.64 19.05
N GLY A 574 -15.25 5.36 19.79
CA GLY A 574 -15.33 5.55 21.23
C GLY A 574 -15.74 6.93 21.70
N SER A 575 -16.19 7.81 20.79
CA SER A 575 -16.80 9.09 21.19
C SER A 575 -18.09 8.87 22.01
N THR A 576 -18.83 7.79 21.74
CA THR A 576 -19.97 7.27 22.52
C THR A 576 -20.10 5.76 22.29
N PRO A 577 -20.29 4.93 23.33
CA PRO A 577 -20.54 5.29 24.73
C PRO A 577 -19.25 5.60 25.52
N SER A 578 -19.41 6.40 26.57
CA SER A 578 -18.37 6.71 27.56
C SER A 578 -18.94 6.60 28.97
N TRP A 579 -18.08 6.35 29.96
CA TRP A 579 -18.46 6.16 31.37
C TRP A 579 -17.68 7.10 32.27
N GLN A 580 -18.32 7.76 33.23
CA GLN A 580 -17.69 8.77 34.09
C GLN A 580 -17.65 8.34 35.56
N PHE A 581 -16.62 8.81 36.27
CA PHE A 581 -16.47 8.63 37.72
C PHE A 581 -15.71 9.81 38.31
N SER A 582 -15.87 10.05 39.61
CA SER A 582 -14.96 10.91 40.38
C SER A 582 -13.97 10.05 41.15
N LYS A 583 -12.69 10.40 41.11
CA LYS A 583 -11.67 9.86 42.01
C LYS A 583 -11.55 10.76 43.23
N ASP A 584 -11.49 10.15 44.41
CA ASP A 584 -10.98 10.83 45.61
C ASP A 584 -10.15 9.87 46.46
N SER A 585 -8.86 10.16 46.56
CA SER A 585 -7.88 9.47 47.40
C SER A 585 -7.26 10.40 48.45
N SER A 586 -7.83 11.60 48.61
CA SER A 586 -7.42 12.55 49.63
C SER A 586 -8.06 12.19 50.98
N ALA A 587 -7.36 12.51 52.07
CA ALA A 587 -7.91 12.39 53.41
C ALA A 587 -8.48 13.75 53.86
N PRO A 588 -9.46 13.77 54.77
CA PRO A 588 -10.06 15.02 55.25
C PRO A 588 -9.04 16.07 55.69
N ILE A 589 -9.30 17.31 55.32
CA ILE A 589 -8.54 18.48 55.77
C ILE A 589 -9.05 18.89 57.15
N ILE A 590 -8.12 18.99 58.11
CA ILE A 590 -8.37 19.52 59.46
C ILE A 590 -7.66 20.87 59.58
N LEU A 591 -8.41 21.91 59.93
CA LEU A 591 -7.89 23.26 60.20
C LEU A 591 -8.12 23.58 61.69
N ILE A 592 -7.05 24.00 62.36
CA ILE A 592 -7.07 24.39 63.77
C ILE A 592 -7.04 25.92 63.84
N ASN A 593 -8.14 26.54 64.27
CA ASN A 593 -8.25 27.99 64.41
C ASN A 593 -7.87 28.47 65.82
N ASN A 594 -7.85 27.56 66.82
CA ASN A 594 -7.36 27.87 68.17
C ASN A 594 -5.91 28.39 68.18
N VAL A 595 -5.64 29.38 69.04
CA VAL A 595 -4.27 29.88 69.27
C VAL A 595 -3.45 28.79 70.00
N ASN A 596 -2.27 28.49 69.47
CA ASN A 596 -1.41 27.44 70.00
C ASN A 596 -0.59 27.90 71.20
N GLY A 597 -0.63 27.14 72.29
CA GLY A 597 0.09 27.41 73.54
C GLY A 597 -0.64 28.32 74.53
N SER A 598 -1.92 28.66 74.27
CA SER A 598 -2.72 29.50 75.16
C SER A 598 -2.94 28.85 76.55
N PRO A 599 -2.88 29.63 77.64
CA PRO A 599 -3.21 29.17 78.98
C PRO A 599 -4.73 29.16 79.22
N TYR A 600 -5.20 28.27 80.09
CA TYR A 600 -6.61 28.12 80.46
C TYR A 600 -6.79 27.66 81.92
N ASN A 601 -7.66 28.33 82.68
CA ASN A 601 -8.17 27.90 84.00
C ASN A 601 -9.61 27.35 83.94
N SER A 602 -10.15 27.10 82.75
CA SER A 602 -11.48 26.52 82.53
C SER A 602 -11.56 25.81 81.18
N VAL A 603 -12.58 24.95 81.00
CA VAL A 603 -12.74 24.12 79.79
C VAL A 603 -12.68 24.98 78.51
N PRO A 604 -11.71 24.76 77.61
CA PRO A 604 -11.58 25.53 76.37
C PRO A 604 -12.67 25.14 75.36
N THR A 605 -13.08 26.13 74.57
CA THR A 605 -13.77 25.90 73.30
C THR A 605 -12.75 25.61 72.21
N LEU A 606 -12.98 24.53 71.47
CA LEU A 606 -12.22 24.08 70.32
C LEU A 606 -12.91 24.59 69.04
N ASP A 607 -12.16 25.37 68.26
CA ASP A 607 -12.52 25.94 66.97
C ASP A 607 -11.67 25.20 65.92
N ILE A 608 -12.24 24.09 65.43
CA ILE A 608 -11.59 23.10 64.57
C ILE A 608 -12.53 22.80 63.40
N ASP A 609 -12.12 23.20 62.20
CA ASP A 609 -12.88 22.95 60.98
C ASP A 609 -12.39 21.64 60.32
N PHE A 610 -13.35 20.82 59.88
CA PHE A 610 -13.10 19.64 59.05
C PHE A 610 -13.71 19.88 57.67
N SER A 611 -13.02 19.49 56.60
CA SER A 611 -13.56 19.59 55.24
C SER A 611 -13.01 18.50 54.32
N ASP A 612 -13.88 18.03 53.43
CA ASP A 612 -13.56 17.02 52.42
C ASP A 612 -14.43 17.25 51.17
N LEU A 613 -13.91 16.96 49.97
CA LEU A 613 -14.65 17.18 48.72
C LEU A 613 -15.73 16.13 48.47
N SER A 614 -15.52 14.91 48.95
CA SER A 614 -16.43 13.76 48.76
C SER A 614 -17.48 13.63 49.87
N GLY A 615 -17.19 14.19 51.06
CA GLY A 615 -18.08 14.17 52.23
C GLY A 615 -17.36 13.64 53.46
N LEU A 616 -17.74 14.08 54.66
CA LEU A 616 -17.14 13.66 55.93
C LEU A 616 -18.02 12.61 56.61
N ASP A 617 -17.44 11.49 57.05
CA ASP A 617 -18.13 10.44 57.81
C ASP A 617 -18.05 10.72 59.33
N ALA A 618 -16.84 10.66 59.89
CA ALA A 618 -16.62 10.73 61.33
C ALA A 618 -15.33 11.47 61.72
N ALA A 619 -15.31 12.12 62.88
CA ALA A 619 -14.12 12.77 63.44
C ALA A 619 -14.03 12.60 64.96
N TYR A 620 -12.79 12.54 65.46
CA TYR A 620 -12.48 12.27 66.86
C TYR A 620 -11.29 13.10 67.36
N TYR A 621 -11.24 13.36 68.65
CA TYR A 621 -10.09 13.98 69.34
C TYR A 621 -9.54 13.11 70.48
N LYS A 622 -8.29 13.32 70.90
CA LYS A 622 -7.70 12.77 72.14
C LYS A 622 -6.77 13.80 72.78
N VAL A 623 -6.44 13.64 74.07
CA VAL A 623 -5.56 14.57 74.80
C VAL A 623 -4.42 13.83 75.51
N ASP A 624 -3.18 14.26 75.27
CA ASP A 624 -1.96 13.76 75.93
C ASP A 624 -1.22 14.88 76.66
N SER A 625 -0.52 14.58 77.77
CA SER A 625 0.37 15.57 78.43
C SER A 625 1.83 15.41 78.05
N TYR A 626 2.56 16.53 78.11
CA TYR A 626 3.99 16.54 77.81
C TYR A 626 4.88 16.09 78.99
N THR A 627 4.42 16.27 80.24
CA THR A 627 5.23 16.00 81.45
C THR A 627 4.47 15.20 82.51
N PRO A 628 4.97 14.02 82.93
CA PRO A 628 6.21 13.36 82.52
C PRO A 628 6.06 12.48 81.26
N ILE A 629 6.48 13.00 80.09
CA ILE A 629 6.73 12.28 78.83
C ILE A 629 5.52 11.49 78.30
N ALA A 630 4.67 12.17 77.52
CA ALA A 630 3.82 11.59 76.48
C ALA A 630 3.11 10.26 76.84
N THR A 631 2.64 10.14 78.09
CA THR A 631 1.75 9.06 78.49
C THR A 631 0.37 9.42 78.00
N ASN A 632 -0.17 8.63 77.07
CA ASN A 632 -1.51 8.81 76.56
C ASN A 632 -2.51 8.84 77.73
N ILE A 633 -3.15 10.00 77.98
CA ILE A 633 -4.00 10.19 79.16
C ILE A 633 -5.41 9.67 78.87
N THR A 634 -5.92 9.90 77.66
CA THR A 634 -7.34 9.73 77.36
C THR A 634 -7.60 8.87 76.12
N GLY A 635 -8.84 8.37 75.98
CA GLY A 635 -9.26 7.66 74.77
C GLY A 635 -9.35 8.59 73.55
N TRP A 636 -9.78 8.02 72.42
CA TRP A 636 -10.37 8.83 71.35
C TRP A 636 -11.84 9.12 71.69
N TYR A 637 -12.24 10.39 71.65
CA TYR A 637 -13.58 10.90 71.90
C TYR A 637 -14.18 11.40 70.59
N GLU A 638 -15.48 11.18 70.41
CA GLU A 638 -16.18 11.51 69.18
C GLU A 638 -16.53 13.00 69.11
N ILE A 639 -16.31 13.62 67.94
CA ILE A 639 -16.78 14.97 67.60
C ILE A 639 -18.08 14.83 66.81
N PHE A 640 -18.07 13.96 65.80
CA PHE A 640 -19.24 13.56 65.03
C PHE A 640 -19.04 12.17 64.40
N SER A 641 -20.14 11.53 64.01
CA SER A 641 -20.25 10.25 63.31
C SER A 641 -21.44 10.26 62.36
N ASP A 642 -21.43 9.43 61.30
CA ASP A 642 -22.45 9.37 60.25
C ASP A 642 -22.82 10.78 59.69
N PHE A 643 -21.84 11.67 59.54
CA PHE A 643 -22.08 13.03 59.05
C PHE A 643 -22.43 13.01 57.55
N ALA A 644 -23.16 14.04 57.10
CA ALA A 644 -23.76 14.06 55.76
C ALA A 644 -23.52 15.42 55.09
N GLY A 645 -22.24 15.77 54.92
CA GLY A 645 -21.81 17.03 54.33
C GLY A 645 -20.30 17.13 54.15
N THR A 646 -19.87 18.07 53.32
CA THR A 646 -18.47 18.29 52.91
C THR A 646 -17.67 19.19 53.87
N SER A 647 -18.30 19.73 54.91
CA SER A 647 -17.64 20.59 55.89
C SER A 647 -18.34 20.57 57.25
N TYR A 648 -17.56 20.45 58.32
CA TYR A 648 -18.01 20.60 59.70
C TYR A 648 -17.25 21.77 60.35
N THR A 649 -17.97 22.82 60.72
CA THR A 649 -17.42 24.08 61.26
C THR A 649 -18.16 24.49 62.54
N THR A 650 -18.47 23.51 63.41
CA THR A 650 -19.21 23.75 64.66
C THR A 650 -18.28 23.61 65.84
N ASP A 651 -18.01 24.73 66.52
CA ASP A 651 -17.20 24.75 67.74
C ASP A 651 -17.75 23.79 68.79
N PHE A 652 -16.85 23.09 69.47
CA PHE A 652 -17.16 22.17 70.56
C PHE A 652 -16.27 22.47 71.77
N THR A 653 -16.45 21.76 72.89
CA THR A 653 -15.61 21.90 74.08
C THR A 653 -14.95 20.55 74.38
N LEU A 654 -13.83 20.54 75.10
CA LEU A 654 -13.35 19.29 75.70
C LEU A 654 -14.44 18.73 76.63
N ASP A 655 -14.60 17.41 76.64
CA ASP A 655 -15.49 16.74 77.57
C ASP A 655 -15.09 17.09 79.01
N ASN A 656 -16.07 17.41 79.86
CA ASN A 656 -15.80 17.81 81.24
C ASN A 656 -15.04 16.72 82.03
N ASP A 657 -15.30 15.44 81.73
CA ASP A 657 -14.58 14.30 82.33
C ASP A 657 -13.14 14.17 81.80
N VAL A 658 -12.88 14.58 80.55
CA VAL A 658 -11.52 14.73 80.01
C VAL A 658 -10.82 15.86 80.76
N TRP A 659 -11.40 17.06 80.79
CA TRP A 659 -10.80 18.25 81.42
C TRP A 659 -10.40 18.01 82.89
N ILE A 660 -11.29 17.46 83.71
CA ILE A 660 -11.04 17.20 85.14
C ILE A 660 -9.95 16.13 85.36
N SER A 661 -9.63 15.31 84.35
CA SER A 661 -8.56 14.31 84.43
C SER A 661 -7.16 14.87 84.16
N LEU A 662 -7.06 16.09 83.63
CA LEU A 662 -5.80 16.73 83.27
C LEU A 662 -5.18 17.46 84.47
N SER A 663 -3.85 17.40 84.58
CA SER A 663 -3.08 18.20 85.55
C SER A 663 -2.74 19.58 84.98
N GLU A 664 -2.24 20.48 85.84
CA GLU A 664 -1.53 21.69 85.39
C GLU A 664 -0.36 21.34 84.44
N GLY A 665 -0.01 22.29 83.56
CA GLY A 665 1.06 22.16 82.58
C GLY A 665 0.58 21.96 81.13
N PHE A 666 1.51 21.52 80.27
CA PHE A 666 1.31 21.44 78.82
C PHE A 666 0.58 20.17 78.36
N HIS A 667 -0.42 20.36 77.51
CA HIS A 667 -1.19 19.30 76.85
C HIS A 667 -1.26 19.49 75.34
N PHE A 668 -1.45 18.39 74.62
CA PHE A 668 -1.68 18.34 73.18
C PHE A 668 -3.01 17.64 72.88
N VAL A 669 -3.83 18.28 72.05
CA VAL A 669 -5.01 17.66 71.43
C VAL A 669 -4.63 17.18 70.04
N TYR A 670 -4.90 15.92 69.77
CA TYR A 670 -4.74 15.30 68.45
C TYR A 670 -6.10 14.99 67.85
N PHE A 671 -6.19 15.03 66.53
CA PHE A 671 -7.42 14.81 65.78
C PHE A 671 -7.25 13.68 64.77
N LYS A 672 -8.36 13.00 64.46
CA LYS A 672 -8.45 12.10 63.32
C LYS A 672 -9.82 12.23 62.67
N ALA A 673 -9.90 12.03 61.36
CA ALA A 673 -11.14 12.13 60.61
C ALA A 673 -11.16 11.16 59.42
N TRP A 674 -12.38 10.78 59.03
CA TRP A 674 -12.70 9.95 57.88
C TRP A 674 -13.63 10.69 56.92
N ASP A 675 -13.42 10.48 55.62
CA ASP A 675 -14.37 10.85 54.58
C ASP A 675 -15.42 9.73 54.35
N ASP A 676 -16.44 10.01 53.54
CA ASP A 676 -17.51 9.06 53.16
C ASP A 676 -16.99 7.82 52.38
N LEU A 677 -15.72 7.82 51.95
CA LEU A 677 -15.07 6.72 51.22
C LEU A 677 -14.14 5.89 52.14
N GLY A 678 -13.92 6.33 53.38
CA GLY A 678 -13.02 5.72 54.35
C GLY A 678 -11.55 6.14 54.23
N ASN A 679 -11.23 7.17 53.43
CA ASN A 679 -9.93 7.84 53.46
C ASN A 679 -9.76 8.52 54.84
N ILE A 680 -8.58 8.39 55.44
CA ILE A 680 -8.35 8.69 56.86
C ILE A 680 -7.14 9.59 57.06
N ILE A 681 -7.30 10.63 57.89
CA ILE A 681 -6.20 11.32 58.55
C ILE A 681 -6.10 10.80 59.99
N ASP A 682 -5.06 10.03 60.29
CA ASP A 682 -4.77 9.46 61.63
C ASP A 682 -3.28 9.66 61.92
N GLY A 683 -2.96 10.70 62.70
CA GLY A 683 -1.59 11.11 62.94
C GLY A 683 -1.44 12.18 64.01
N GLU A 684 -0.20 12.46 64.39
CA GLU A 684 0.16 13.46 65.42
C GLU A 684 0.09 14.92 64.93
N SER A 685 -0.31 15.12 63.66
CA SER A 685 -0.43 16.43 63.02
C SER A 685 -1.63 16.46 62.04
N PRO A 686 -2.44 17.52 62.04
CA PRO A 686 -2.34 18.71 62.89
C PRO A 686 -2.72 18.41 64.35
N SER A 687 -2.09 19.13 65.28
CA SER A 687 -2.35 19.04 66.72
C SER A 687 -2.39 20.44 67.33
N TRP A 688 -3.17 20.60 68.40
CA TRP A 688 -3.30 21.85 69.13
C TRP A 688 -2.69 21.74 70.52
N GLN A 689 -1.82 22.67 70.90
CA GLN A 689 -1.22 22.73 72.23
C GLN A 689 -1.93 23.76 73.11
N PHE A 690 -2.11 23.44 74.39
CA PHE A 690 -2.59 24.39 75.41
C PHE A 690 -1.90 24.15 76.76
N ILE A 691 -2.03 25.11 77.67
CA ILE A 691 -1.52 25.05 79.04
C ILE A 691 -2.71 25.09 79.99
N ILE A 692 -2.71 24.21 81.00
CA ILE A 692 -3.63 24.32 82.14
C ILE A 692 -2.89 25.01 83.28
N ASP A 693 -3.49 26.05 83.84
CA ASP A 693 -2.98 26.73 85.03
C ASP A 693 -4.13 27.12 85.96
N PHE A 694 -4.01 26.73 87.23
CA PHE A 694 -4.91 27.11 88.32
C PHE A 694 -4.13 27.74 89.49
N SER A 695 -2.83 27.98 89.32
CA SER A 695 -1.95 28.48 90.36
C SER A 695 -2.11 29.99 90.55
N GLU A 696 -1.90 30.45 91.78
CA GLU A 696 -1.83 31.89 92.08
C GLU A 696 -0.37 32.35 91.92
N PRO A 697 -0.11 33.58 91.44
CA PRO A 697 1.24 34.09 91.31
C PRO A 697 2.09 33.97 92.58
N ASP A 698 3.33 33.52 92.44
CA ASP A 698 4.29 33.53 93.54
C ASP A 698 4.83 34.94 93.77
N ILE A 699 5.03 35.29 95.05
CA ILE A 699 5.54 36.59 95.48
C ILE A 699 6.66 36.35 96.49
N VAL A 700 7.85 36.89 96.22
CA VAL A 700 9.04 36.72 97.07
C VAL A 700 9.55 38.09 97.50
N VAL A 701 9.64 38.33 98.81
CA VAL A 701 10.15 39.59 99.38
C VAL A 701 11.58 39.39 99.85
N ASN A 702 12.52 40.17 99.31
CA ASN A 702 13.96 39.98 99.52
C ASN A 702 14.60 40.99 100.51
N ILE A 703 13.79 41.86 101.15
CA ILE A 703 14.26 42.94 102.03
C ILE A 703 14.30 42.52 103.51
N GLU A 704 15.27 43.03 104.28
CA GLU A 704 15.28 42.91 105.73
C GLU A 704 14.09 43.62 106.41
N ASN A 705 13.43 42.93 107.34
CA ASN A 705 12.32 43.45 108.13
C ASN A 705 12.80 44.42 109.25
N ASP A 706 11.91 45.29 109.73
CA ASP A 706 12.10 46.20 110.87
C ASP A 706 13.17 47.30 110.69
N SER A 707 13.70 47.49 109.47
CA SER A 707 14.67 48.53 109.14
C SER A 707 14.15 49.97 109.33
N TYR A 708 15.06 50.91 109.61
CA TYR A 708 14.75 52.33 109.89
C TYR A 708 15.12 53.22 108.70
N TYR A 709 14.21 54.10 108.30
CA TYR A 709 14.33 54.94 107.11
C TYR A 709 13.86 56.38 107.37
N ASN A 710 14.64 57.34 106.87
CA ASN A 710 14.31 58.78 106.86
C ASN A 710 14.04 59.33 105.44
N THR A 711 14.15 58.47 104.43
CA THR A 711 13.85 58.71 103.01
C THR A 711 13.16 57.48 102.44
N PRO A 712 12.37 57.58 101.34
CA PRO A 712 11.70 56.43 100.75
C PRO A 712 12.66 55.25 100.51
N PRO A 713 12.36 54.04 101.04
CA PRO A 713 13.15 52.85 100.83
C PRO A 713 12.97 52.33 99.40
N LEU A 714 13.98 51.61 98.92
CA LEU A 714 13.87 50.73 97.75
C LEU A 714 13.22 49.41 98.21
N ILE A 715 12.20 48.96 97.49
CA ILE A 715 11.50 47.70 97.69
C ILE A 715 12.03 46.69 96.67
N ASP A 716 12.66 45.64 97.17
CA ASP A 716 13.11 44.45 96.44
C ASP A 716 12.08 43.32 96.67
N VAL A 717 11.27 43.07 95.64
CA VAL A 717 10.19 42.07 95.64
C VAL A 717 10.01 41.51 94.23
N ASP A 718 10.09 40.19 94.14
CA ASP A 718 9.92 39.44 92.91
C ASP A 718 8.50 38.87 92.80
N PHE A 719 7.97 38.84 91.58
CA PHE A 719 6.73 38.16 91.23
C PHE A 719 7.04 37.13 90.13
N SER A 720 6.44 35.95 90.18
CA SER A 720 6.57 34.97 89.10
C SER A 720 5.37 34.05 89.00
N ASP A 721 5.00 33.73 87.76
CA ASP A 721 3.84 32.89 87.44
C ASP A 721 4.11 32.11 86.13
N PRO A 722 3.89 30.79 86.06
CA PRO A 722 4.12 30.00 84.85
C PRO A 722 3.16 30.30 83.69
N GLY A 723 1.91 30.68 83.99
CA GLY A 723 0.87 31.04 83.02
C GLY A 723 1.02 32.46 82.48
N GLY A 724 1.64 33.36 83.25
CA GLY A 724 1.98 34.74 82.88
C GLY A 724 1.43 35.75 83.89
N LEU A 725 2.12 36.87 84.13
CA LEU A 725 1.70 37.89 85.10
C LEU A 725 0.94 39.04 84.41
N ASP A 726 -0.25 39.38 84.89
CA ASP A 726 -1.03 40.56 84.44
C ASP A 726 -0.65 41.82 85.24
N ALA A 727 -0.95 41.82 86.54
CA ALA A 727 -0.88 43.03 87.36
C ALA A 727 -0.45 42.75 88.80
N ALA A 728 0.38 43.64 89.37
CA ALA A 728 0.77 43.58 90.78
C ALA A 728 0.65 44.94 91.46
N TYR A 729 0.35 44.92 92.75
CA TYR A 729 0.08 46.11 93.56
C TYR A 729 0.67 45.96 94.95
N TYR A 730 1.10 47.09 95.54
CA TYR A 730 1.47 47.19 96.94
C TYR A 730 0.52 48.09 97.72
N LYS A 731 0.51 47.94 99.06
CA LYS A 731 -0.27 48.78 99.97
C LYS A 731 0.47 48.96 101.28
N VAL A 732 0.64 50.20 101.71
CA VAL A 732 1.25 50.55 103.00
C VAL A 732 0.15 50.82 104.04
N ASN A 733 0.33 50.27 105.24
CA ASN A 733 -0.47 50.50 106.43
C ASN A 733 0.45 50.83 107.63
N SER A 734 0.02 51.69 108.56
CA SER A 734 0.66 51.75 109.89
C SER A 734 0.55 50.38 110.59
N TYR A 735 1.61 49.95 111.28
CA TYR A 735 1.67 48.68 112.01
C TYR A 735 1.26 48.85 113.48
N THR A 736 1.57 50.00 114.10
CA THR A 736 1.22 50.31 115.50
C THR A 736 0.72 51.74 115.67
N PRO A 737 -0.60 51.97 115.89
CA PRO A 737 -1.69 50.99 115.83
C PRO A 737 -1.94 50.49 114.40
N LEU A 738 -2.31 49.21 114.27
CA LEU A 738 -2.46 48.56 112.97
C LEU A 738 -3.59 49.18 112.13
N GLY A 739 -3.27 49.58 110.90
CA GLY A 739 -4.24 49.88 109.84
C GLY A 739 -4.87 51.28 109.85
N THR A 740 -4.23 52.29 110.44
CA THR A 740 -4.78 53.67 110.45
C THR A 740 -4.43 54.51 109.21
N ASP A 741 -3.22 54.38 108.66
CA ASP A 741 -2.78 55.08 107.45
C ASP A 741 -2.85 54.13 106.24
N THR A 742 -4.02 53.95 105.62
CA THR A 742 -4.17 53.00 104.49
C THR A 742 -3.96 53.70 103.15
N SER A 743 -2.81 53.48 102.50
CA SER A 743 -2.44 54.16 101.23
C SER A 743 -3.35 53.85 100.02
N GLY A 744 -4.32 52.94 100.18
CA GLY A 744 -4.93 52.22 99.07
C GLY A 744 -3.98 51.17 98.50
N TRP A 745 -4.48 50.37 97.55
CA TRP A 745 -3.62 49.56 96.70
C TRP A 745 -3.06 50.46 95.59
N ILE A 746 -1.75 50.44 95.41
CA ILE A 746 -0.98 51.23 94.45
C ILE A 746 -0.35 50.25 93.47
N GLU A 747 -0.43 50.57 92.18
CA GLU A 747 0.10 49.75 91.10
C GLU A 747 1.63 49.67 91.16
N ILE A 748 2.16 48.47 90.91
CA ILE A 748 3.58 48.20 90.62
C ILE A 748 3.72 48.06 89.10
N PHE A 749 2.85 47.23 88.51
CA PHE A 749 2.66 47.06 87.07
C PHE A 749 1.22 46.60 86.78
N SER A 750 0.79 46.79 85.53
CA SER A 750 -0.47 46.30 84.95
C SER A 750 -0.27 46.02 83.46
N ASP A 751 -1.13 45.19 82.87
CA ASP A 751 -1.02 44.70 81.48
C ASP A 751 0.40 44.16 81.17
N TYR A 752 1.03 43.46 82.14
CA TYR A 752 2.38 42.94 81.98
C TYR A 752 2.39 41.75 81.01
N ILE A 753 3.54 41.50 80.38
CA ILE A 753 3.70 40.44 79.39
C ILE A 753 4.99 39.69 79.71
N GLY A 754 4.86 38.69 80.58
CA GLY A 754 5.96 37.83 81.00
C GLY A 754 5.66 37.04 82.27
N THR A 755 6.42 35.96 82.47
CA THR A 755 6.24 35.00 83.59
C THR A 755 7.02 35.39 84.86
N SER A 756 7.75 36.51 84.86
CA SER A 756 8.47 37.00 86.05
C SER A 756 8.72 38.50 85.99
N TYR A 757 8.58 39.18 87.13
CA TYR A 757 8.89 40.59 87.33
C TYR A 757 9.83 40.74 88.53
N ILE A 758 11.04 41.24 88.27
CA ILE A 758 12.15 41.32 89.24
C ILE A 758 12.74 42.74 89.36
N THR A 759 11.90 43.77 89.20
CA THR A 759 12.35 45.18 89.14
C THR A 759 12.00 45.94 90.42
N ASP A 760 13.02 46.22 91.22
CA ASP A 760 12.89 47.03 92.44
C ASP A 760 12.25 48.40 92.19
N PHE A 761 11.45 48.86 93.14
CA PHE A 761 10.79 50.18 93.09
C PHE A 761 10.81 50.88 94.44
N THR A 762 10.84 52.21 94.46
CA THR A 762 10.74 52.97 95.72
C THR A 762 9.28 53.24 96.09
N ILE A 763 8.96 53.30 97.40
CA ILE A 763 7.64 53.81 97.85
C ILE A 763 7.37 55.18 97.22
N ASP A 764 6.18 55.37 96.65
CA ASP A 764 5.80 56.65 96.04
C ASP A 764 5.94 57.80 97.05
N ASN A 765 6.55 58.91 96.63
CA ASN A 765 6.88 60.01 97.54
C ASN A 765 5.65 60.70 98.15
N SER A 766 4.49 60.69 97.46
CA SER A 766 3.24 61.20 98.02
C SER A 766 2.67 60.29 99.11
N VAL A 767 2.86 58.96 98.97
CA VAL A 767 2.54 57.99 100.01
C VAL A 767 3.50 58.18 101.19
N TRP A 768 4.81 58.15 100.93
CA TRP A 768 5.86 58.33 101.94
C TRP A 768 5.64 59.57 102.82
N THR A 769 5.38 60.72 102.21
CA THR A 769 5.17 61.99 102.94
C THR A 769 3.83 62.09 103.67
N SER A 770 2.91 61.15 103.45
CA SER A 770 1.65 61.02 104.19
C SER A 770 1.74 60.11 105.42
N LEU A 771 2.77 59.25 105.49
CA LEU A 771 2.95 58.30 106.58
C LEU A 771 3.42 58.99 107.86
N SER A 772 2.91 58.49 108.99
CA SER A 772 3.32 58.93 110.33
C SER A 772 4.70 58.39 110.72
N GLU A 773 5.39 59.06 111.65
CA GLU A 773 6.63 58.56 112.24
C GLU A 773 6.33 57.31 113.10
N GLY A 774 7.12 56.24 112.96
CA GLY A 774 6.86 54.94 113.57
C GLY A 774 6.79 53.77 112.58
N SER A 775 6.20 52.65 113.02
CA SER A 775 6.23 51.37 112.31
C SER A 775 5.10 51.20 111.30
N HIS A 776 5.43 50.66 110.12
CA HIS A 776 4.55 50.43 108.97
C HIS A 776 4.75 49.01 108.40
N ILE A 777 3.75 48.54 107.67
CA ILE A 777 3.75 47.26 106.96
C ILE A 777 3.26 47.44 105.51
N VAL A 778 3.92 46.77 104.58
CA VAL A 778 3.61 46.71 103.16
C VAL A 778 3.06 45.32 102.82
N TYR A 779 1.90 45.29 102.17
CA TYR A 779 1.30 44.10 101.59
C TYR A 779 1.47 44.14 100.06
N PHE A 780 1.59 42.98 99.42
CA PHE A 780 1.74 42.82 97.98
C PHE A 780 0.68 41.86 97.47
N LYS A 781 0.02 42.15 96.35
CA LYS A 781 -0.91 41.22 95.68
C LYS A 781 -0.57 41.16 94.19
N ALA A 782 -0.87 40.05 93.55
CA ALA A 782 -0.61 39.85 92.13
C ALA A 782 -1.71 39.01 91.46
N TRP A 783 -1.89 39.25 90.16
CA TRP A 783 -2.75 38.50 89.25
C TRP A 783 -1.92 37.88 88.13
N ASP A 784 -2.31 36.68 87.72
CA ASP A 784 -1.85 36.07 86.47
C ASP A 784 -2.72 36.51 85.27
N ASP A 785 -2.32 36.16 84.06
CA ASP A 785 -3.03 36.42 82.80
C ASP A 785 -4.42 35.73 82.72
N LEU A 786 -4.73 34.82 83.65
CA LEU A 786 -5.99 34.09 83.75
C LEU A 786 -6.93 34.62 84.84
N GLY A 787 -6.47 35.59 85.65
CA GLY A 787 -7.19 36.18 86.77
C GLY A 787 -7.12 35.38 88.09
N ASN A 788 -6.27 34.36 88.19
CA ASN A 788 -5.86 33.76 89.45
C ASN A 788 -5.12 34.82 90.29
N ILE A 789 -5.34 34.85 91.61
CA ILE A 789 -4.95 35.98 92.47
C ILE A 789 -4.25 35.52 93.74
N ASN A 790 -3.02 35.98 93.95
CA ASN A 790 -2.39 35.98 95.26
C ASN A 790 -2.88 37.21 96.04
N ASP A 791 -3.74 36.99 97.05
CA ASP A 791 -4.52 38.06 97.70
C ASP A 791 -3.70 39.00 98.62
N GLY A 792 -2.43 38.67 98.85
CA GLY A 792 -1.50 39.48 99.62
C GLY A 792 -1.64 39.40 101.13
N SER A 793 -2.27 38.35 101.64
CA SER A 793 -2.22 38.01 103.07
C SER A 793 -0.82 37.60 103.54
N THR A 794 -0.01 36.96 102.67
CA THR A 794 1.44 36.76 102.79
C THR A 794 2.06 36.61 101.39
N PRO A 795 3.27 37.15 101.10
CA PRO A 795 4.21 37.81 102.01
C PRO A 795 3.88 39.27 102.31
N SER A 796 4.58 39.84 103.30
CA SER A 796 4.49 41.26 103.66
C SER A 796 5.83 41.73 104.26
N TRP A 797 6.08 43.04 104.25
CA TRP A 797 7.34 43.65 104.70
C TRP A 797 7.10 44.77 105.71
N GLN A 798 7.85 44.81 106.82
CA GLN A 798 7.69 45.84 107.86
C GLN A 798 8.93 46.74 107.94
N PHE A 799 8.70 48.04 108.20
CA PHE A 799 9.75 49.04 108.33
C PHE A 799 9.35 50.14 109.34
N ASN A 800 10.30 51.00 109.69
CA ASN A 800 10.11 52.13 110.61
C ASN A 800 10.50 53.45 109.92
N ILE A 801 9.65 54.46 110.06
CA ILE A 801 9.94 55.86 109.69
C ILE A 801 10.49 56.59 110.90
N ASP A 802 11.64 57.24 110.70
CA ASP A 802 12.31 58.08 111.68
C ASP A 802 12.68 59.42 111.01
N LEU A 803 12.06 60.51 111.46
CA LEU A 803 12.25 61.85 110.89
C LEU A 803 12.76 62.86 111.93
N THR A 804 12.76 62.48 113.22
CA THR A 804 13.26 63.30 114.31
C THR A 804 14.80 63.33 114.28
N PRO A 805 15.44 64.51 114.14
CA PRO A 805 16.89 64.58 114.21
C PRO A 805 17.39 64.30 115.65
N PRO A 806 18.50 63.57 115.83
CA PRO A 806 19.10 63.36 117.14
C PRO A 806 19.41 64.67 117.87
N ASN A 807 19.08 64.71 119.16
CA ASN A 807 19.34 65.82 120.06
C ASN A 807 20.77 65.73 120.66
N ILE A 808 21.42 66.87 120.86
CA ILE A 808 22.80 66.96 121.39
C ILE A 808 22.83 67.93 122.57
N ILE A 809 23.18 67.42 123.76
CA ILE A 809 23.22 68.17 125.01
C ILE A 809 24.66 68.23 125.52
N ILE A 810 25.25 69.43 125.55
CA ILE A 810 26.56 69.67 126.18
C ILE A 810 26.33 69.93 127.68
N ASN A 811 26.55 68.89 128.50
CA ASN A 811 26.32 68.92 129.94
C ASN A 811 27.32 69.84 130.64
N THR A 812 28.62 69.56 130.48
CA THR A 812 29.70 70.39 131.02
C THR A 812 31.00 70.23 130.24
N PRO A 813 31.83 71.28 130.08
CA PRO A 813 31.57 72.65 130.52
C PRO A 813 31.00 73.50 129.36
N ASN A 814 29.94 74.25 129.62
CA ASN A 814 29.24 75.06 128.61
C ASN A 814 29.47 76.56 128.86
N GLY A 815 29.77 77.33 127.80
CA GLY A 815 29.76 78.80 127.80
C GLY A 815 30.80 79.51 128.68
N LYS A 816 31.93 78.85 129.03
CA LYS A 816 32.98 79.43 129.87
C LYS A 816 34.35 79.38 129.18
N PRO A 817 35.26 80.35 129.42
CA PRO A 817 36.64 80.24 128.98
C PRO A 817 37.41 79.25 129.87
N PHE A 818 38.32 78.48 129.26
CA PHE A 818 39.20 77.53 129.95
C PHE A 818 40.67 77.90 129.72
N SER A 819 41.52 77.67 130.72
CA SER A 819 42.97 77.89 130.65
C SER A 819 43.78 76.60 130.51
N THR A 820 43.09 75.47 130.38
CA THR A 820 43.58 74.12 130.08
C THR A 820 42.56 73.46 129.16
N PRO A 821 42.93 72.45 128.35
CA PRO A 821 41.97 71.78 127.48
C PRO A 821 40.77 71.23 128.27
N PRO A 822 39.52 71.55 127.88
CA PRO A 822 38.32 71.09 128.57
C PRO A 822 37.97 69.64 128.18
N ILE A 823 37.38 68.91 129.12
CA ILE A 823 36.69 67.63 128.86
C ILE A 823 35.21 67.95 128.70
N PHE A 824 34.66 67.76 127.50
CA PHE A 824 33.25 67.97 127.20
C PHE A 824 32.45 66.69 127.47
N ASN A 825 31.69 66.68 128.56
CA ASN A 825 30.63 65.69 128.77
C ASN A 825 29.43 66.06 127.90
N VAL A 826 29.10 65.19 126.94
CA VAL A 826 28.03 65.38 125.94
C VAL A 826 27.11 64.17 125.95
N THR A 827 25.79 64.43 125.95
CA THR A 827 24.76 63.42 125.74
C THR A 827 24.14 63.59 124.36
N PHE A 828 24.07 62.49 123.62
CA PHE A 828 23.31 62.33 122.40
C PHE A 828 22.03 61.58 122.77
N GLU A 829 20.87 62.05 122.32
CA GLU A 829 19.56 61.43 122.60
C GLU A 829 18.72 61.40 121.34
N ASP A 830 18.03 60.29 121.11
CA ASP A 830 17.17 60.07 119.96
C ASP A 830 15.93 59.24 120.35
N SER A 831 14.82 59.46 119.64
CA SER A 831 13.56 58.76 119.90
C SER A 831 13.63 57.26 119.54
N TYR A 832 14.52 56.86 118.64
CA TYR A 832 14.66 55.51 118.10
C TYR A 832 16.06 54.92 118.31
N ASN A 833 17.09 55.39 117.58
CA ASN A 833 18.46 54.85 117.65
C ASN A 833 19.53 55.83 117.12
N LEU A 834 20.64 55.96 117.85
CA LEU A 834 21.77 56.79 117.46
C LEU A 834 22.74 56.07 116.51
N LYS A 835 22.69 56.37 115.21
CA LYS A 835 23.60 55.76 114.22
C LYS A 835 25.07 56.21 114.35
N SER A 836 25.34 57.51 114.46
CA SER A 836 26.72 58.02 114.60
C SER A 836 26.73 59.45 115.12
N ALA A 837 27.85 59.88 115.72
CA ALA A 837 28.06 61.27 116.10
C ALA A 837 29.50 61.72 115.89
N TYR A 838 29.67 63.03 115.65
CA TYR A 838 30.93 63.68 115.32
C TYR A 838 31.02 65.04 116.03
N TYR A 839 32.24 65.50 116.31
CA TYR A 839 32.54 66.85 116.81
C TYR A 839 33.58 67.53 115.94
N LYS A 840 33.70 68.85 116.04
CA LYS A 840 34.81 69.63 115.48
C LYS A 840 35.13 70.82 116.37
N ILE A 841 36.34 71.35 116.26
CA ILE A 841 36.83 72.46 117.07
C ILE A 841 37.28 73.59 116.15
N GLU A 842 36.57 74.71 116.17
CA GLU A 842 36.89 75.88 115.35
C GLU A 842 37.69 76.90 116.16
N SER A 843 38.76 77.48 115.58
CA SER A 843 39.57 78.49 116.25
C SER A 843 39.38 79.88 115.64
N TYR A 844 38.91 80.84 116.43
CA TYR A 844 38.57 82.18 115.93
C TYR A 844 39.82 83.08 115.83
N THR A 845 40.38 83.22 114.63
CA THR A 845 41.36 84.27 114.30
C THR A 845 40.73 85.30 113.35
N PRO A 846 40.87 86.63 113.57
CA PRO A 846 40.12 87.64 112.80
C PRO A 846 40.48 87.80 111.31
N MET A 847 41.38 86.99 110.76
CA MET A 847 41.74 86.96 109.33
C MET A 847 42.47 85.64 109.00
N GLY A 848 41.71 84.56 108.81
CA GLY A 848 42.23 83.25 108.41
C GLY A 848 41.09 82.28 108.11
N THR A 849 41.23 81.45 107.07
CA THR A 849 40.26 80.41 106.72
C THR A 849 40.36 79.24 107.69
N ASP A 850 39.21 78.78 108.20
CA ASP A 850 39.12 77.60 109.06
C ASP A 850 39.48 76.32 108.30
N THR A 851 40.20 75.41 108.95
CA THR A 851 40.66 74.12 108.40
C THR A 851 40.36 72.94 109.33
N ALA A 852 39.47 73.11 110.32
CA ALA A 852 39.10 72.05 111.25
C ALA A 852 38.28 70.92 110.58
N SER A 853 38.73 69.68 110.74
CA SER A 853 38.00 68.47 110.34
C SER A 853 37.01 68.02 111.42
N TRP A 854 35.97 67.28 111.01
CA TRP A 854 35.12 66.54 111.94
C TRP A 854 35.83 65.27 112.44
N GLU A 855 35.82 65.05 113.75
CA GLU A 855 36.29 63.85 114.42
C GLU A 855 35.11 63.01 114.91
N GLN A 856 35.23 61.69 114.82
CA GLN A 856 34.17 60.75 115.18
C GLN A 856 34.14 60.51 116.69
N ILE A 857 32.94 60.50 117.27
CA ILE A 857 32.69 60.18 118.68
C ILE A 857 32.30 58.69 118.79
N PHE A 858 31.35 58.26 117.95
CA PHE A 858 30.91 56.87 117.85
C PHE A 858 30.29 56.58 116.48
N ILE A 859 30.17 55.30 116.18
CA ILE A 859 29.40 54.73 115.07
C ILE A 859 28.73 53.44 115.54
N ASP A 860 27.52 53.17 115.04
CA ASP A 860 26.71 51.96 115.23
C ASP A 860 26.52 51.54 116.70
N ILE A 861 26.08 52.48 117.53
CA ILE A 861 25.63 52.17 118.90
C ILE A 861 24.14 51.83 118.91
N SER A 862 23.79 50.63 119.38
CA SER A 862 22.40 50.27 119.65
C SER A 862 21.91 51.00 120.90
N GLY A 863 21.10 52.04 120.75
CA GLY A 863 20.53 52.76 121.88
C GLY A 863 20.00 54.15 121.55
N LYS A 864 19.00 54.56 122.34
CA LYS A 864 18.35 55.88 122.28
C LYS A 864 19.23 57.00 122.84
N ASN A 865 19.96 56.74 123.92
CA ASN A 865 20.76 57.75 124.61
C ASN A 865 22.21 57.28 124.78
N HIS A 866 23.16 58.17 124.53
CA HIS A 866 24.59 57.95 124.72
C HIS A 866 25.26 59.17 125.35
N THR A 867 25.73 59.04 126.59
CA THR A 867 26.54 60.06 127.26
C THR A 867 28.01 59.64 127.23
N THR A 868 28.88 60.54 126.78
CA THR A 868 30.32 60.31 126.68
C THR A 868 31.13 61.57 126.99
N GLU A 869 32.42 61.41 127.22
CA GLU A 869 33.36 62.48 127.51
C GLU A 869 34.31 62.67 126.33
N ILE A 870 34.19 63.80 125.65
CA ILE A 870 35.07 64.23 124.56
C ILE A 870 36.23 64.99 125.18
N ILE A 871 37.43 64.39 125.16
CA ILE A 871 38.65 65.02 125.65
C ILE A 871 39.31 65.74 124.47
N ILE A 872 39.36 67.07 124.51
CA ILE A 872 40.17 67.83 123.56
C ILE A 872 41.63 67.76 124.01
N SER A 873 42.51 67.22 123.16
CA SER A 873 43.97 67.36 123.29
C SER A 873 44.49 68.52 122.42
N ASP A 874 45.65 69.08 122.81
CA ASP A 874 46.36 70.15 122.08
C ASP A 874 46.79 69.75 120.65
#